data_AF-K8ZU82-F1
#
_entry.id   AF-K8ZU82-F1
#
_cell.length_a   1.000
_cell.length_b   1.000
_cell.length_c   1.000
_cell.angle_alpha   90.00
_cell.angle_beta   90.00
_cell.angle_gamma   90.00
#
_symmetry.space_group_name_H-M   'P 1'
#
loop_
_entity.id
_entity.type
_entity.pdbx_description
1 polymer ?
#
loop_
_entity_poly.entity_id
_entity_poly.type
_entity_poly.pdbx_seq_one_letter_code
_entity_poly.pdbx_strand_id
1 'polypeptide(L)'
;MKNWKISKLQIQAFKAFTKIEFDFNKSSLITLEGPNGYGKTSTFDAIELLFTGKISRISDLYKLVMVETKKKFKDNLYWNKKSGEVDLKIKVELMNDHDDEKLFFVRMGFVNDLKVEINNKANNFDIFSLYKLDDFNSEPTENKLENNFFEQFFGESFCSNYSMLNYLHQGQSQFIFSKKITDRKKALEELIKTTEIKKRIDICNKVESKLTKQEKAQKVEIDEIDAKLKKILEKNISENEYDVIYKKISTQRTSPKWDDEEIFLQEADVNYNNFIKEIDLLIECCKRKEDIRIRNQNSAIEKFIIDNDSSLLLLVSIGKHISNFDNLQLINKRLLEVDQVLLILDKDFNAISQEEITKLSSLGVVISDKLKENIIEKDNKLALLSEKKAKLLELNKMREDLFEKHKQSFGEDGTICALCGVDWGSVEKLIENIRVISDLYSKEIGSSTEDLSKVYLIISSELKLIKELYIKEKDVFLKDFNISLFTKLNISQNFFKTLNGLSSRLEKMAISYSSEYTDDDIELEIRKDKIISNLRGLKKIEGDVLPVGWEEAISVTFEKHKDFYDLLEDDLNHKKNYVNKKFKDFKDSELQQTKKLLKEKSDLYNANLNAKAKIIRLKKTLIETERDYSSRIIANIELIFHIYSGRLIQNYQRGLGLFIDYAEGQQIRFCTAESSDHDATLAMSSGQLAALSLAFFLSLNRVYSENSLVLIDDPVQSLDEINIASLTDLLRCELKDRQLIISSHEDDISRYMRYRFERAGLSQVSIHMQSHNTDSLIQ
;
A
#
# COMPACT_ATOMS: atom_id res chain seq x y z
N MET A 1 29.55 61.32 -2.26
CA MET A 1 28.51 60.57 -1.52
C MET A 1 27.43 61.57 -1.17
N LYS A 2 26.16 61.27 -1.44
CA LYS A 2 25.07 62.18 -1.05
C LYS A 2 24.90 62.08 0.48
N ASN A 3 25.28 63.13 1.21
CA ASN A 3 25.14 63.18 2.66
C ASN A 3 23.75 63.71 3.01
N TRP A 4 22.80 62.81 3.23
CA TRP A 4 21.44 63.15 3.65
C TRP A 4 21.38 63.38 5.16
N LYS A 5 20.80 64.49 5.57
CA LYS A 5 20.57 64.87 6.97
C LYS A 5 19.09 65.05 7.25
N ILE A 6 18.69 64.82 8.49
CA ILE A 6 17.34 65.10 8.97
C ILE A 6 17.23 66.62 9.20
N SER A 7 16.33 67.25 8.46
CA SER A 7 16.00 68.67 8.59
C SER A 7 14.84 68.87 9.56
N LYS A 8 13.76 68.10 9.40
CA LYS A 8 12.57 68.14 10.26
C LYS A 8 12.07 66.75 10.58
N LEU A 9 11.47 66.60 11.77
CA LEU A 9 10.87 65.35 12.23
C LEU A 9 9.54 65.66 12.93
N GLN A 10 8.44 65.05 12.50
CA GLN A 10 7.15 65.13 13.18
C GLN A 10 6.73 63.75 13.66
N ILE A 11 6.33 63.64 14.92
CA ILE A 11 5.88 62.39 15.54
C ILE A 11 4.46 62.58 16.08
N GLN A 12 3.54 61.71 15.68
CA GLN A 12 2.14 61.73 16.10
C GLN A 12 1.70 60.35 16.60
N ALA A 13 0.94 60.35 17.69
CA ALA A 13 0.34 59.17 18.33
C ALA A 13 1.33 58.01 18.58
N PHE A 14 2.57 58.33 18.94
CA PHE A 14 3.65 57.37 19.17
C PHE A 14 4.23 57.48 20.58
N LYS A 15 4.15 56.39 21.35
CA LYS A 15 4.66 56.25 22.72
C LYS A 15 4.31 57.43 23.63
N ALA A 16 5.28 58.28 23.96
CA ALA A 16 5.10 59.42 24.84
C ALA A 16 4.40 60.61 24.16
N PHE A 17 4.37 60.65 22.81
CA PHE A 17 3.95 61.83 22.05
C PHE A 17 2.53 61.73 21.52
N THR A 18 1.72 62.77 21.78
CA THR A 18 0.44 63.00 21.11
C THR A 18 0.67 63.56 19.71
N LYS A 19 1.35 64.70 19.61
CA LYS A 19 1.88 65.28 18.38
C LYS A 19 3.03 66.23 18.73
N ILE A 20 4.18 66.06 18.10
CA ILE A 20 5.37 66.91 18.29
C ILE A 20 6.07 67.10 16.96
N GLU A 21 6.65 68.28 16.75
CA GLU A 21 7.45 68.61 15.58
C GLU A 21 8.78 69.19 16.04
N PHE A 22 9.85 68.67 15.44
CA PHE A 22 11.23 69.07 15.69
C PHE A 22 11.80 69.69 14.42
N ASP A 23 12.40 70.87 14.58
CA ASP A 23 13.19 71.51 13.55
C ASP A 23 14.67 71.39 13.89
N PHE A 24 15.40 70.56 13.14
CA PHE A 24 16.82 70.32 13.34
C PHE A 24 17.70 71.30 12.55
N ASN A 25 17.13 72.09 11.62
CA ASN A 25 17.86 73.06 10.80
C ASN A 25 19.14 72.50 10.12
N LYS A 26 19.17 71.20 9.76
CA LYS A 26 20.36 70.52 9.19
C LYS A 26 21.62 70.64 10.08
N SER A 27 21.44 70.88 11.38
CA SER A 27 22.54 71.15 12.31
C SER A 27 23.49 69.96 12.41
N SER A 28 24.79 70.22 12.59
CA SER A 28 25.80 69.18 12.82
C SER A 28 25.61 68.50 14.18
N LEU A 29 25.22 69.26 15.22
CA LEU A 29 24.89 68.74 16.55
C LEU A 29 23.45 69.11 16.93
N ILE A 30 22.64 68.10 17.22
CA ILE A 30 21.30 68.24 17.80
C ILE A 30 21.33 67.65 19.21
N THR A 31 21.02 68.47 20.22
CA THR A 31 20.90 67.97 21.60
C THR A 31 19.44 67.88 22.03
N LEU A 32 19.03 66.69 22.49
CA LEU A 32 17.72 66.44 23.08
C LEU A 32 17.84 66.56 24.61
N GLU A 33 17.39 67.68 25.16
CA GLU A 33 17.57 68.07 26.56
C GLU A 33 16.28 67.83 27.37
N GLY A 34 16.41 67.38 28.61
CA GLY A 34 15.31 67.29 29.58
C GLY A 34 15.42 66.07 30.50
N PRO A 35 14.61 65.99 31.56
CA PRO A 35 14.70 64.89 32.52
C PRO A 35 14.32 63.52 31.94
N ASN A 36 14.55 62.46 32.70
CA ASN A 36 14.11 61.12 32.33
C ASN A 36 12.59 61.04 32.27
N GLY A 37 12.06 60.27 31.31
CA GLY A 37 10.61 60.09 31.11
C GLY A 37 9.92 61.08 30.15
N TYR A 38 10.60 62.13 29.69
CA TYR A 38 10.03 63.13 28.75
C TYR A 38 10.14 62.74 27.26
N GLY A 39 10.43 61.47 26.96
CA GLY A 39 10.37 60.96 25.59
C GLY A 39 11.67 61.00 24.77
N LYS A 40 12.84 61.33 25.34
CA LYS A 40 14.15 61.32 24.62
C LYS A 40 14.39 60.02 23.85
N THR A 41 14.37 58.87 24.55
CA THR A 41 14.46 57.53 23.94
C THR A 41 13.31 57.24 22.97
N SER A 42 12.11 57.80 23.21
CA SER A 42 10.99 57.64 22.27
C SER A 42 11.23 58.38 20.94
N THR A 43 11.95 59.51 20.94
CA THR A 43 12.38 60.18 19.71
C THR A 43 13.32 59.28 18.91
N PHE A 44 14.32 58.68 19.56
CA PHE A 44 15.22 57.74 18.89
C PHE A 44 14.51 56.49 18.35
N ASP A 45 13.61 55.92 19.16
CA ASP A 45 12.78 54.77 18.74
C ASP A 45 11.90 55.13 17.52
N ALA A 46 11.42 56.38 17.42
CA ALA A 46 10.66 56.84 16.27
C ALA A 46 11.53 56.97 15.01
N ILE A 47 12.76 57.50 15.14
CA ILE A 47 13.71 57.62 14.04
C ILE A 47 14.14 56.22 13.56
N GLU A 48 14.42 55.27 14.48
CA GLU A 48 14.74 53.90 14.13
C GLU A 48 13.58 53.21 13.39
N LEU A 49 12.35 53.35 13.89
CA LEU A 49 11.15 52.77 13.27
C LEU A 49 10.88 53.35 11.88
N LEU A 50 11.11 54.66 11.70
CA LEU A 50 10.97 55.34 10.42
C LEU A 50 11.93 54.75 9.37
N PHE A 51 13.22 54.65 9.70
CA PHE A 51 14.26 54.25 8.74
C PHE A 51 14.38 52.74 8.53
N THR A 52 14.22 51.95 9.58
CA THR A 52 14.46 50.49 9.51
C THR A 52 13.17 49.68 9.46
N GLY A 53 12.06 50.30 9.86
CA GLY A 53 10.80 49.62 10.02
C GLY A 53 10.68 48.73 11.24
N LYS A 54 11.66 48.73 12.14
CA LYS A 54 11.65 47.97 13.39
C LYS A 54 12.29 48.78 14.51
N ILE A 55 12.14 48.30 15.74
CA ILE A 55 12.89 48.80 16.89
C ILE A 55 13.68 47.63 17.46
N SER A 56 14.99 47.63 17.25
CA SER A 56 15.86 46.47 17.49
C SER A 56 15.90 46.12 18.97
N ARG A 57 16.00 47.13 19.83
CA ARG A 57 15.96 46.97 21.30
C ARG A 57 14.73 46.23 21.78
N ILE A 58 13.56 46.56 21.25
CA ILE A 58 12.29 45.94 21.67
C ILE A 58 12.20 44.52 21.11
N SER A 59 12.66 44.31 19.87
CA SER A 59 12.72 42.98 19.27
C SER A 59 13.58 42.01 20.11
N ASP A 60 14.74 42.47 20.58
CA ASP A 60 15.65 41.67 21.39
C ASP A 60 15.14 41.46 22.81
N LEU A 61 14.62 42.51 23.46
CA LEU A 61 14.00 42.38 24.78
C LEU A 61 12.78 41.46 24.76
N TYR A 62 11.97 41.52 23.70
CA TYR A 62 10.82 40.63 23.55
C TYR A 62 11.26 39.16 23.50
N LYS A 63 12.31 38.83 22.75
CA LYS A 63 12.87 37.46 22.68
C LYS A 63 13.40 36.97 24.04
N LEU A 64 13.93 37.87 24.85
CA LEU A 64 14.52 37.54 26.16
C LEU A 64 13.47 37.40 27.26
N VAL A 65 12.45 38.27 27.26
CA VAL A 65 11.51 38.41 28.38
C VAL A 65 10.20 37.64 28.16
N MET A 66 9.75 37.49 26.91
CA MET A 66 8.43 36.92 26.61
C MET A 66 8.51 35.42 26.27
N VAL A 67 7.59 34.65 26.83
CA VAL A 67 7.34 33.26 26.44
C VAL A 67 6.39 33.24 25.24
N GLU A 68 6.64 32.44 24.21
CA GLU A 68 5.90 32.40 22.92
C GLU A 68 4.38 32.10 23.03
N THR A 69 3.87 31.85 24.23
CA THR A 69 2.49 31.43 24.49
C THR A 69 1.46 32.56 24.39
N LYS A 70 1.81 33.81 24.69
CA LYS A 70 0.86 34.94 24.61
C LYS A 70 0.82 35.54 23.20
N LYS A 71 -0.23 35.22 22.45
CA LYS A 71 -0.38 35.62 21.04
C LYS A 71 -1.18 36.91 20.80
N LYS A 72 -1.92 37.44 21.79
CA LYS A 72 -2.82 38.59 21.63
C LYS A 72 -2.61 39.62 22.74
N PHE A 73 -2.65 40.89 22.36
CA PHE A 73 -2.53 42.03 23.28
C PHE A 73 -3.65 43.04 22.98
N LYS A 74 -4.35 43.49 24.02
CA LYS A 74 -5.47 44.44 23.87
C LYS A 74 -4.99 45.81 23.38
N ASP A 75 -3.85 46.25 23.88
CA ASP A 75 -3.26 47.54 23.54
C ASP A 75 -1.95 47.37 22.77
N ASN A 76 -1.71 48.29 21.84
CA ASN A 76 -0.46 48.39 21.10
C ASN A 76 0.57 49.18 21.92
N LEU A 77 1.76 48.63 22.12
CA LEU A 77 2.85 49.26 22.89
C LEU A 77 3.27 50.64 22.34
N TYR A 78 3.13 50.85 21.03
CA TYR A 78 3.60 52.03 20.33
C TYR A 78 2.53 53.11 20.20
N TRP A 79 1.26 52.76 20.28
CA TRP A 79 0.16 53.66 19.94
C TRP A 79 -0.25 54.51 21.14
N ASN A 80 -0.09 55.84 21.02
CA ASN A 80 -0.53 56.79 22.03
C ASN A 80 -1.96 57.25 21.74
N LYS A 81 -2.92 56.83 22.58
CA LYS A 81 -4.35 57.14 22.46
C LYS A 81 -4.80 58.39 23.22
N LYS A 82 -3.90 59.13 23.88
CA LYS A 82 -4.27 60.27 24.77
C LYS A 82 -5.01 61.40 24.05
N SER A 83 -4.77 61.57 22.75
CA SER A 83 -5.39 62.60 21.90
C SER A 83 -6.49 62.04 20.99
N GLY A 84 -7.00 60.85 21.31
CA GLY A 84 -7.97 60.10 20.50
C GLY A 84 -7.33 58.94 19.72
N GLU A 85 -8.18 58.16 19.04
CA GLU A 85 -7.76 57.05 18.20
C GLU A 85 -7.41 57.53 16.79
N VAL A 86 -6.29 58.26 16.68
CA VAL A 86 -5.75 58.73 15.39
C VAL A 86 -4.63 57.82 14.89
N ASP A 87 -4.35 57.88 13.58
CA ASP A 87 -3.23 57.14 12.98
C ASP A 87 -1.90 57.58 13.60
N LEU A 88 -1.03 56.59 13.82
CA LEU A 88 0.35 56.80 14.21
C LEU A 88 1.12 57.26 12.98
N LYS A 89 1.73 58.45 13.01
CA LYS A 89 2.50 59.01 11.90
C LYS A 89 3.86 59.49 12.38
N ILE A 90 4.91 59.12 11.66
CA ILE A 90 6.27 59.65 11.85
C ILE A 90 6.70 60.23 10.50
N LYS A 91 6.71 61.56 10.36
CA LYS A 91 7.13 62.26 9.14
C LYS A 91 8.55 62.77 9.27
N VAL A 92 9.30 62.74 8.18
CA VAL A 92 10.66 63.27 8.11
C VAL A 92 10.87 64.11 6.86
N GLU A 93 11.59 65.20 7.00
CA GLU A 93 12.22 65.94 5.91
C GLU A 93 13.71 65.61 5.91
N LEU A 94 14.19 64.99 4.84
CA LEU A 94 15.61 64.79 4.58
C LEU A 94 16.11 65.87 3.64
N MET A 95 17.28 66.41 3.93
CA MET A 95 17.93 67.44 3.13
C MET A 95 19.36 67.00 2.80
N ASN A 96 19.74 67.10 1.53
CA ASN A 96 21.08 66.75 1.07
C ASN A 96 22.07 67.88 1.38
N ASP A 97 23.28 67.53 1.82
CA ASP A 97 24.34 68.48 2.14
C ASP A 97 24.86 69.29 0.95
N HIS A 98 24.82 68.73 -0.27
CA HIS A 98 25.50 69.31 -1.43
C HIS A 98 24.64 70.23 -2.32
N ASP A 99 23.39 69.86 -2.56
CA ASP A 99 22.49 70.50 -3.52
C ASP A 99 21.20 71.03 -2.87
N ASP A 100 21.08 70.92 -1.54
CA ASP A 100 19.90 71.30 -0.74
C ASP A 100 18.60 70.63 -1.23
N GLU A 101 18.70 69.51 -1.95
CA GLU A 101 17.57 68.66 -2.36
C GLU A 101 16.80 68.18 -1.12
N LYS A 102 15.47 68.29 -1.17
CA LYS A 102 14.57 67.87 -0.08
C LYS A 102 13.76 66.64 -0.46
N LEU A 103 13.68 65.69 0.46
CA LEU A 103 12.83 64.50 0.35
C LEU A 103 11.96 64.35 1.59
N PHE A 104 10.73 63.93 1.38
CA PHE A 104 9.73 63.81 2.44
C PHE A 104 9.22 62.38 2.52
N PHE A 105 9.17 61.83 3.73
CA PHE A 105 8.69 60.47 3.98
C PHE A 105 7.80 60.41 5.21
N VAL A 106 6.90 59.43 5.24
CA VAL A 106 6.09 59.12 6.42
C VAL A 106 6.04 57.62 6.68
N ARG A 107 6.22 57.24 7.95
CA ARG A 107 5.91 55.91 8.48
C ARG A 107 4.56 55.95 9.17
N MET A 108 3.63 55.10 8.77
CA MET A 108 2.26 55.09 9.29
C MET A 108 1.84 53.74 9.88
N GLY A 109 1.13 53.78 11.01
CA GLY A 109 0.33 52.69 11.52
C GLY A 109 -1.14 53.11 11.52
N PHE A 110 -1.98 52.43 10.75
CA PHE A 110 -3.39 52.77 10.62
C PHE A 110 -4.19 52.32 11.84
N VAL A 111 -5.17 53.12 12.26
CA VAL A 111 -6.07 52.80 13.39
C VAL A 111 -6.74 51.43 13.21
N ASN A 112 -7.14 51.09 11.99
CA ASN A 112 -7.77 49.80 11.67
C ASN A 112 -6.86 48.62 12.02
N ASP A 113 -5.55 48.72 11.77
CA ASP A 113 -4.59 47.66 12.08
C ASP A 113 -4.20 47.66 13.57
N LEU A 114 -4.10 48.84 14.19
CA LEU A 114 -3.72 49.03 15.60
C LEU A 114 -4.80 48.58 16.59
N LYS A 115 -6.06 48.50 16.15
CA LYS A 115 -7.17 47.94 16.95
C LYS A 115 -7.19 46.41 16.98
N VAL A 116 -6.53 45.74 16.03
CA VAL A 116 -6.54 44.28 15.93
C VAL A 116 -5.60 43.68 17.00
N GLU A 117 -6.15 42.96 17.97
CA GLU A 117 -5.37 42.43 19.10
C GLU A 117 -4.21 41.49 18.70
N ILE A 118 -4.33 40.81 17.55
CA ILE A 118 -3.29 39.91 17.01
C ILE A 118 -2.08 40.72 16.53
N ASN A 119 -2.32 41.94 16.04
CA ASN A 119 -1.29 42.83 15.52
C ASN A 119 -0.50 43.52 16.63
N ASN A 120 -1.03 43.59 17.85
CA ASN A 120 -0.49 44.36 18.97
C ASN A 120 0.68 43.70 19.71
N LYS A 121 1.28 42.64 19.15
CA LYS A 121 2.53 42.09 19.68
C LYS A 121 3.64 43.13 19.57
N ALA A 122 4.44 43.29 20.63
CA ALA A 122 5.49 44.31 20.65
C ALA A 122 6.58 44.09 19.59
N ASN A 123 6.83 42.85 19.15
CA ASN A 123 7.78 42.55 18.08
C ASN A 123 7.15 42.52 16.66
N ASN A 124 5.85 42.82 16.53
CA ASN A 124 5.19 42.92 15.24
C ASN A 124 5.31 44.35 14.70
N PHE A 125 6.12 44.52 13.65
CA PHE A 125 6.32 45.80 12.99
C PHE A 125 5.72 45.86 11.58
N ASP A 126 5.12 44.78 11.09
CA ASP A 126 4.57 44.69 9.72
C ASP A 126 3.40 45.64 9.48
N ILE A 127 2.76 46.09 10.57
CA ILE A 127 1.69 47.09 10.58
C ILE A 127 2.17 48.51 10.25
N PHE A 128 3.48 48.78 10.30
CA PHE A 128 4.03 50.09 10.01
C PHE A 128 4.48 50.17 8.55
N SER A 129 3.76 50.95 7.75
CA SER A 129 4.00 51.11 6.30
C SER A 129 4.72 52.42 5.99
N LEU A 130 5.64 52.40 5.03
CA LEU A 130 6.41 53.57 4.59
C LEU A 130 5.83 54.15 3.30
N TYR A 131 5.78 55.48 3.21
CA TYR A 131 5.31 56.21 2.03
C TYR A 131 6.21 57.42 1.74
N LYS A 132 6.32 57.79 0.47
CA LYS A 132 6.90 59.07 0.04
C LYS A 132 5.83 60.15 0.05
N LEU A 133 6.22 61.35 0.42
CA LEU A 133 5.38 62.55 0.41
C LEU A 133 5.87 63.54 -0.65
N ASP A 134 4.96 64.34 -1.21
CA ASP A 134 5.29 65.41 -2.15
C ASP A 134 5.81 66.66 -1.41
N ASP A 135 5.19 66.96 -0.27
CA ASP A 135 5.59 68.01 0.66
C ASP A 135 5.43 67.53 2.11
N PHE A 136 6.11 68.15 3.08
CA PHE A 136 6.06 67.76 4.50
C PHE A 136 4.62 67.77 5.06
N ASN A 137 3.79 68.68 4.59
CA ASN A 137 2.40 68.80 5.03
C ASN A 137 1.42 67.92 4.25
N SER A 138 1.85 67.28 3.16
CA SER A 138 1.01 66.39 2.35
C SER A 138 0.67 65.09 3.09
N GLU A 139 -0.39 64.44 2.63
CA GLU A 139 -0.78 63.08 3.02
C GLU A 139 -0.20 62.07 2.00
N PRO A 140 0.05 60.81 2.38
CA PRO A 140 0.71 59.84 1.53
C PRO A 140 -0.13 59.45 0.31
N THR A 141 0.54 59.33 -0.84
CA THR A 141 -0.02 58.66 -2.03
C THR A 141 -0.18 57.15 -1.76
N GLU A 142 -1.12 56.48 -2.45
CA GLU A 142 -1.44 55.04 -2.23
C GLU A 142 -0.26 54.06 -2.42
N ASN A 143 0.87 54.49 -3.01
CA ASN A 143 2.02 53.64 -3.26
C ASN A 143 2.89 53.43 -2.01
N LYS A 144 2.68 52.28 -1.35
CA LYS A 144 3.54 51.79 -0.26
C LYS A 144 4.95 51.46 -0.75
N LEU A 145 5.96 51.90 0.01
CA LEU A 145 7.37 51.62 -0.23
C LEU A 145 7.85 50.41 0.58
N GLU A 146 8.92 49.77 0.10
CA GLU A 146 9.62 48.71 0.84
C GLU A 146 10.40 49.29 2.04
N ASN A 147 10.59 48.48 3.09
CA ASN A 147 11.27 48.93 4.32
C ASN A 147 12.74 49.28 4.11
N ASN A 148 13.40 48.63 3.15
CA ASN A 148 14.80 48.85 2.76
C ASN A 148 14.97 50.02 1.77
N PHE A 149 13.91 50.79 1.46
CA PHE A 149 13.98 51.90 0.49
C PHE A 149 15.05 52.94 0.86
N PHE A 150 15.36 53.11 2.14
CA PHE A 150 16.38 54.03 2.62
C PHE A 150 17.82 53.58 2.30
N GLU A 151 18.05 52.31 1.94
CA GLU A 151 19.39 51.81 1.56
C GLU A 151 19.94 52.50 0.31
N GLN A 152 19.07 52.96 -0.61
CA GLN A 152 19.51 53.71 -1.79
C GLN A 152 20.09 55.10 -1.45
N PHE A 153 19.77 55.64 -0.27
CA PHE A 153 20.23 56.96 0.18
C PHE A 153 21.35 56.87 1.21
N PHE A 154 21.31 55.86 2.08
CA PHE A 154 22.22 55.73 3.22
C PHE A 154 23.24 54.59 3.12
N GLY A 155 23.23 53.84 2.02
CA GLY A 155 24.17 52.75 1.73
C GLY A 155 23.54 51.36 1.82
N GLU A 156 24.18 50.40 1.16
CA GLU A 156 23.73 49.00 1.16
C GLU A 156 23.72 48.43 2.59
N SER A 157 22.67 47.70 2.97
CA SER A 157 22.54 47.11 4.32
C SER A 157 22.42 48.15 5.46
N PHE A 158 22.04 49.39 5.17
CA PHE A 158 21.80 50.42 6.18
C PHE A 158 20.78 49.95 7.24
N CYS A 159 19.64 49.39 6.82
CA CYS A 159 18.58 48.99 7.73
C CYS A 159 18.98 47.83 8.65
N SER A 160 19.85 46.91 8.21
CA SER A 160 20.36 45.81 9.04
C SER A 160 21.45 46.28 10.00
N ASN A 161 22.33 47.18 9.55
CA ASN A 161 23.48 47.64 10.32
C ASN A 161 23.19 48.87 11.20
N TYR A 162 21.99 49.46 11.11
CA TYR A 162 21.61 50.70 11.79
C TYR A 162 21.92 50.71 13.30
N SER A 163 21.55 49.64 14.02
CA SER A 163 21.79 49.54 15.47
C SER A 163 23.27 49.39 15.84
N MET A 164 24.15 49.07 14.89
CA MET A 164 25.59 48.91 15.11
C MET A 164 26.38 50.13 14.65
N LEU A 165 25.92 50.79 13.58
CA LEU A 165 26.64 51.88 12.92
C LEU A 165 26.05 53.25 13.21
N ASN A 166 24.74 53.35 13.45
CA ASN A 166 24.04 54.63 13.45
C ASN A 166 23.43 54.99 14.79
N TYR A 167 23.04 54.02 15.62
CA TYR A 167 22.34 54.29 16.87
C TYR A 167 22.95 53.54 18.06
N LEU A 168 23.48 54.29 19.02
CA LEU A 168 23.91 53.76 20.32
C LEU A 168 22.79 53.95 21.36
N HIS A 169 22.14 52.85 21.77
CA HIS A 169 21.03 52.90 22.72
C HIS A 169 21.51 53.15 24.15
N GLN A 170 20.63 53.75 24.97
CA GLN A 170 20.84 53.93 26.40
C GLN A 170 21.09 52.57 27.10
N GLY A 171 22.20 52.47 27.82
CA GLY A 171 22.60 51.25 28.56
C GLY A 171 23.07 50.06 27.71
N GLN A 172 23.06 50.15 26.37
CA GLN A 172 23.49 49.05 25.49
C GLN A 172 25.00 48.95 25.27
N SER A 173 25.80 49.76 25.96
CA SER A 173 27.24 49.53 26.08
C SER A 173 27.59 48.16 26.68
N GLN A 174 26.61 47.37 27.12
CA GLN A 174 26.77 45.97 27.52
C GLN A 174 26.49 44.92 26.43
N PHE A 175 25.87 45.21 25.27
CA PHE A 175 25.45 44.13 24.35
C PHE A 175 26.61 43.39 23.67
N ILE A 176 27.68 44.09 23.26
CA ILE A 176 28.91 43.47 22.76
C ILE A 176 29.67 42.78 23.91
N PHE A 177 29.57 43.33 25.12
CA PHE A 177 30.49 42.98 26.21
C PHE A 177 29.90 41.99 27.24
N SER A 178 28.58 41.77 27.24
CA SER A 178 27.86 40.79 28.09
C SER A 178 27.74 39.40 27.46
N LYS A 179 28.15 39.23 26.21
CA LYS A 179 28.12 37.96 25.49
C LYS A 179 29.49 37.28 25.47
N LYS A 180 29.52 35.97 25.21
CA LYS A 180 30.76 35.22 25.03
C LYS A 180 31.61 35.85 23.93
N ILE A 181 32.93 35.74 24.02
CA ILE A 181 33.88 36.28 23.03
C ILE A 181 33.55 35.80 21.60
N THR A 182 33.02 34.58 21.45
CA THR A 182 32.56 34.02 20.17
C THR A 182 31.29 34.67 19.63
N ASP A 183 30.41 35.17 20.49
CA ASP A 183 29.19 35.86 20.10
C ASP A 183 29.46 37.33 19.70
N ARG A 184 30.60 37.90 20.12
CA ARG A 184 31.07 39.21 19.61
C ARG A 184 31.36 39.16 18.11
N LYS A 185 32.04 38.09 17.65
CA LYS A 185 32.24 37.86 16.21
C LYS A 185 30.89 37.78 15.50
N LYS A 186 29.93 37.00 16.03
CA LYS A 186 28.59 36.87 15.43
C LYS A 186 27.86 38.19 15.29
N ALA A 187 27.94 39.07 16.28
CA ALA A 187 27.33 40.39 16.19
C ALA A 187 27.90 41.23 15.03
N LEU A 188 29.16 41.00 14.65
CA LEU A 188 29.82 41.69 13.54
C LEU A 188 29.67 40.96 12.20
N GLU A 189 29.13 39.74 12.15
CA GLU A 189 29.02 38.96 10.90
C GLU A 189 28.13 39.63 9.85
N GLU A 190 27.07 40.31 10.26
CA GLU A 190 26.19 41.07 9.37
C GLU A 190 26.95 42.25 8.74
N LEU A 191 27.77 42.95 9.53
CA LEU A 191 28.61 44.05 9.07
C LEU A 191 29.74 43.56 8.15
N ILE A 192 30.38 42.45 8.50
CA ILE A 192 31.48 41.84 7.72
C ILE A 192 30.89 41.14 6.46
N LYS A 193 29.57 41.07 6.27
CA LYS A 193 28.91 40.43 5.10
C LYS A 193 29.43 39.00 4.80
N THR A 194 29.83 38.22 5.82
CA THR A 194 30.37 36.85 5.64
C THR A 194 29.29 35.79 5.47
N THR A 195 28.02 36.19 5.53
CA THR A 195 26.86 35.28 5.52
C THR A 195 26.80 34.42 4.26
N GLU A 196 27.14 34.96 3.08
CA GLU A 196 27.12 34.21 1.83
C GLU A 196 28.23 33.14 1.79
N ILE A 197 29.45 33.49 2.21
CA ILE A 197 30.58 32.56 2.25
C ILE A 197 30.26 31.41 3.21
N LYS A 198 29.70 31.71 4.38
CA LYS A 198 29.26 30.68 5.34
C LYS A 198 28.18 29.77 4.77
N LYS A 199 27.17 30.32 4.07
CA LYS A 199 26.16 29.51 3.36
C LYS A 199 26.81 28.56 2.36
N ARG A 200 27.81 29.02 1.60
CA ARG A 200 28.56 28.17 0.65
C ARG A 200 29.37 27.09 1.36
N ILE A 201 30.00 27.41 2.50
CA ILE A 201 30.71 26.42 3.35
C ILE A 201 29.72 25.36 3.86
N ASP A 202 28.53 25.74 4.29
CA ASP A 202 27.49 24.81 4.75
C ASP A 202 26.97 23.90 3.63
N ILE A 203 26.82 24.44 2.41
CA ILE A 203 26.50 23.63 1.22
C ILE A 203 27.61 22.60 0.97
N CYS A 204 28.88 23.02 1.04
CA CYS A 204 30.01 22.11 0.89
C CYS A 204 29.99 20.99 1.95
N ASN A 205 29.71 21.33 3.22
CA ASN A 205 29.56 20.35 4.30
C ASN A 205 28.46 19.31 4.00
N LYS A 206 27.29 19.78 3.52
CA LYS A 206 26.17 18.90 3.15
C LYS A 206 26.55 17.98 1.99
N VAL A 207 27.17 18.51 0.95
CA VAL A 207 27.61 17.72 -0.22
C VAL A 207 28.68 16.70 0.18
N GLU A 208 29.70 17.12 0.93
CA GLU A 208 30.77 16.25 1.45
C GLU A 208 30.20 15.06 2.25
N SER A 209 29.21 15.32 3.12
CA SER A 209 28.56 14.27 3.91
C SER A 209 27.80 13.26 3.04
N LYS A 210 27.14 13.71 1.96
CA LYS A 210 26.42 12.84 1.02
C LYS A 210 27.40 11.99 0.20
N LEU A 211 28.45 12.59 -0.33
CA LEU A 211 29.49 11.88 -1.10
C LEU A 211 30.18 10.82 -0.25
N THR A 212 30.46 11.12 1.04
CA THR A 212 31.05 10.16 1.98
C THR A 212 30.13 8.96 2.25
N LYS A 213 28.81 9.16 2.30
CA LYS A 213 27.85 8.05 2.42
C LYS A 213 27.82 7.20 1.14
N GLN A 214 27.81 7.84 -0.03
CA GLN A 214 27.84 7.14 -1.32
C GLN A 214 29.13 6.37 -1.54
N GLU A 215 30.27 6.91 -1.12
CA GLU A 215 31.59 6.24 -1.18
C GLU A 215 31.57 4.91 -0.44
N LYS A 216 31.06 4.90 0.81
CA LYS A 216 30.95 3.67 1.60
C LYS A 216 30.03 2.64 0.94
N ALA A 217 28.88 3.06 0.44
CA ALA A 217 27.92 2.16 -0.22
C ALA A 217 28.49 1.56 -1.52
N GLN A 218 29.09 2.40 -2.37
CA GLN A 218 29.71 1.96 -3.63
C GLN A 218 30.87 1.00 -3.39
N LYS A 219 31.67 1.21 -2.35
CA LYS A 219 32.77 0.30 -2.00
C LYS A 219 32.28 -1.10 -1.63
N VAL A 220 31.21 -1.19 -0.84
CA VAL A 220 30.59 -2.49 -0.50
C VAL A 220 30.05 -3.19 -1.75
N GLU A 221 29.36 -2.47 -2.65
CA GLU A 221 28.89 -3.04 -3.91
C GLU A 221 30.02 -3.56 -4.79
N ILE A 222 31.13 -2.82 -4.90
CA ILE A 222 32.33 -3.23 -5.65
C ILE A 222 32.93 -4.49 -5.04
N ASP A 223 33.11 -4.54 -3.72
CA ASP A 223 33.69 -5.71 -3.02
C ASP A 223 32.81 -6.97 -3.21
N GLU A 224 31.48 -6.82 -3.22
CA GLU A 224 30.55 -7.92 -3.51
C GLU A 224 30.63 -8.42 -4.95
N ILE A 225 30.73 -7.51 -5.93
CA ILE A 225 30.87 -7.88 -7.35
C ILE A 225 32.23 -8.55 -7.57
N ASP A 226 33.30 -8.05 -6.97
CA ASP A 226 34.64 -8.67 -7.01
C ASP A 226 34.64 -10.08 -6.42
N ALA A 227 33.94 -10.28 -5.30
CA ALA A 227 33.78 -11.60 -4.70
C ALA A 227 32.99 -12.56 -5.61
N LYS A 228 31.95 -12.09 -6.30
CA LYS A 228 31.21 -12.87 -7.31
C LYS A 228 32.10 -13.24 -8.49
N LEU A 229 32.91 -12.29 -8.98
CA LEU A 229 33.82 -12.51 -10.10
C LEU A 229 34.88 -13.56 -9.79
N LYS A 230 35.47 -13.54 -8.58
CA LYS A 230 36.41 -14.58 -8.12
C LYS A 230 35.77 -15.98 -8.12
N LYS A 231 34.53 -16.11 -7.64
CA LYS A 231 33.80 -17.40 -7.65
C LYS A 231 33.53 -17.94 -9.05
N ILE A 232 33.31 -17.07 -10.03
CA ILE A 232 33.12 -17.48 -11.44
C ILE A 232 34.45 -17.96 -12.03
N LEU A 233 35.55 -17.25 -11.76
CA LEU A 233 36.89 -17.63 -12.25
C LEU A 233 37.39 -18.97 -11.68
N GLU A 234 37.10 -19.27 -10.41
CA GLU A 234 37.48 -20.54 -9.76
C GLU A 234 36.76 -21.76 -10.35
N LYS A 235 35.61 -21.58 -11.01
CA LYS A 235 34.77 -22.65 -11.55
C LYS A 235 34.98 -22.94 -13.05
N ASN A 236 35.84 -22.21 -13.76
CA ASN A 236 36.03 -22.44 -15.19
C ASN A 236 36.79 -23.76 -15.45
N ILE A 237 36.07 -24.71 -16.05
CA ILE A 237 36.53 -26.04 -16.47
C ILE A 237 37.25 -25.94 -17.83
N SER A 238 38.18 -26.87 -18.04
CA SER A 238 39.18 -27.03 -19.10
C SER A 238 38.79 -26.71 -20.56
N GLU A 239 39.83 -26.33 -21.33
CA GLU A 239 39.87 -25.91 -22.74
C GLU A 239 39.58 -27.02 -23.76
N ASN A 240 38.38 -27.59 -23.77
CA ASN A 240 37.94 -28.38 -24.93
C ASN A 240 37.02 -27.52 -25.81
N GLU A 241 37.48 -27.19 -27.01
CA GLU A 241 36.66 -26.60 -28.06
C GLU A 241 35.77 -27.70 -28.67
N TYR A 242 34.49 -27.68 -28.32
CA TYR A 242 33.49 -28.56 -28.92
C TYR A 242 32.81 -27.81 -30.07
N ASP A 243 33.13 -28.17 -31.32
CA ASP A 243 32.41 -27.64 -32.48
C ASP A 243 31.18 -28.51 -32.77
N VAL A 244 30.05 -28.17 -32.14
CA VAL A 244 28.85 -29.01 -32.07
C VAL A 244 27.63 -28.20 -32.52
N ILE A 245 26.89 -28.74 -33.50
CA ILE A 245 25.66 -28.17 -34.07
C ILE A 245 24.43 -28.78 -33.36
N TYR A 246 23.40 -27.97 -33.10
CA TYR A 246 22.16 -28.42 -32.47
C TYR A 246 21.45 -29.49 -33.31
N LYS A 247 21.06 -30.59 -32.65
CA LYS A 247 20.19 -31.64 -33.19
C LYS A 247 19.18 -32.03 -32.11
N LYS A 248 17.90 -32.05 -32.46
CA LYS A 248 16.81 -32.46 -31.57
C LYS A 248 16.72 -34.00 -31.53
N ILE A 249 16.61 -34.57 -30.34
CA ILE A 249 16.58 -36.03 -30.11
C ILE A 249 15.22 -36.50 -29.60
N SER A 250 14.54 -35.69 -28.80
CA SER A 250 13.24 -35.99 -28.20
C SER A 250 12.11 -36.00 -29.23
N THR A 251 11.25 -37.01 -29.15
CA THR A 251 10.03 -37.12 -29.98
C THR A 251 8.76 -36.71 -29.22
N GLN A 252 8.85 -36.50 -27.90
CA GLN A 252 7.74 -36.07 -27.07
C GLN A 252 7.32 -34.62 -27.38
N ARG A 253 6.02 -34.31 -27.26
CA ARG A 253 5.47 -32.95 -27.48
C ARG A 253 6.06 -31.91 -26.53
N THR A 254 6.31 -32.31 -25.28
CA THR A 254 7.07 -31.53 -24.30
C THR A 254 8.47 -32.10 -24.24
N SER A 255 9.42 -31.48 -24.96
CA SER A 255 10.82 -31.91 -24.92
C SER A 255 11.40 -31.69 -23.51
N PRO A 256 12.31 -32.58 -23.05
CA PRO A 256 13.15 -32.26 -21.91
C PRO A 256 13.91 -30.96 -22.16
N LYS A 257 14.06 -30.11 -21.14
CA LYS A 257 14.69 -28.78 -21.29
C LYS A 257 16.13 -28.83 -21.81
N TRP A 258 16.85 -29.93 -21.55
CA TRP A 258 18.20 -30.14 -22.10
C TRP A 258 18.21 -30.35 -23.61
N ASP A 259 17.07 -30.69 -24.22
CA ASP A 259 16.93 -30.90 -25.65
C ASP A 259 16.48 -29.67 -26.45
N ASP A 260 16.20 -28.57 -25.78
CA ASP A 260 15.85 -27.29 -26.43
C ASP A 260 17.09 -26.61 -27.05
N GLU A 261 16.87 -25.68 -27.99
CA GLU A 261 17.95 -24.94 -28.65
C GLU A 261 18.63 -23.95 -27.67
N GLU A 262 17.83 -23.31 -26.80
CA GLU A 262 18.27 -22.44 -25.71
C GLU A 262 18.05 -23.12 -24.35
N ILE A 263 19.13 -23.59 -23.73
CA ILE A 263 19.07 -24.49 -22.55
C ILE A 263 19.19 -23.72 -21.21
N PHE A 264 19.94 -22.62 -21.18
CA PHE A 264 20.27 -21.90 -19.95
C PHE A 264 19.73 -20.47 -19.98
N LEU A 265 18.72 -20.21 -19.15
CA LEU A 265 18.13 -18.87 -18.93
C LEU A 265 18.36 -18.39 -17.49
N GLN A 266 18.22 -19.29 -16.49
CA GLN A 266 18.42 -19.05 -15.05
C GLN A 266 18.91 -20.34 -14.36
N GLU A 267 19.56 -20.24 -13.20
CA GLU A 267 20.02 -21.39 -12.37
C GLU A 267 20.91 -22.42 -13.10
N ALA A 268 21.82 -21.93 -13.95
CA ALA A 268 22.61 -22.77 -14.84
C ALA A 268 23.40 -23.89 -14.14
N ASP A 269 23.94 -23.67 -12.94
CA ASP A 269 24.77 -24.67 -12.25
C ASP A 269 23.97 -25.92 -11.81
N VAL A 270 22.74 -25.73 -11.29
CA VAL A 270 21.89 -26.84 -10.84
C VAL A 270 21.29 -27.56 -12.04
N ASN A 271 20.82 -26.78 -13.01
CA ASN A 271 20.24 -27.31 -14.25
C ASN A 271 21.27 -28.09 -15.07
N TYR A 272 22.51 -27.61 -15.17
CA TYR A 272 23.60 -28.33 -15.85
C TYR A 272 23.85 -29.71 -15.24
N ASN A 273 24.00 -29.79 -13.92
CA ASN A 273 24.25 -31.06 -13.25
C ASN A 273 23.09 -32.05 -13.43
N ASN A 274 21.84 -31.57 -13.43
CA ASN A 274 20.68 -32.42 -13.66
C ASN A 274 20.59 -32.88 -15.11
N PHE A 275 20.79 -31.99 -16.07
CA PHE A 275 20.79 -32.30 -17.50
C PHE A 275 21.86 -33.32 -17.88
N ILE A 276 23.07 -33.18 -17.33
CA ILE A 276 24.15 -34.17 -17.56
C ILE A 276 23.78 -35.53 -16.98
N LYS A 277 23.20 -35.58 -15.76
CA LYS A 277 22.74 -36.85 -15.16
C LYS A 277 21.65 -37.53 -15.97
N GLU A 278 20.68 -36.78 -16.48
CA GLU A 278 19.60 -37.31 -17.33
C GLU A 278 20.14 -37.87 -18.65
N ILE A 279 21.07 -37.15 -19.30
CA ILE A 279 21.71 -37.61 -20.54
C ILE A 279 22.59 -38.85 -20.27
N ASP A 280 23.33 -38.87 -19.17
CA ASP A 280 24.16 -40.02 -18.78
C ASP A 280 23.32 -41.27 -18.49
N LEU A 281 22.16 -41.11 -17.85
CA LEU A 281 21.20 -42.18 -17.64
C LEU A 281 20.68 -42.75 -18.98
N LEU A 282 20.38 -41.88 -19.96
CA LEU A 282 19.96 -42.30 -21.31
C LEU A 282 21.08 -43.00 -22.09
N ILE A 283 22.33 -42.56 -21.94
CA ILE A 283 23.51 -43.22 -22.52
C ILE A 283 23.66 -44.63 -21.92
N GLU A 284 23.51 -44.77 -20.60
CA GLU A 284 23.57 -46.07 -19.93
C GLU A 284 22.43 -46.99 -20.38
N CYS A 285 21.22 -46.45 -20.58
CA CYS A 285 20.08 -47.19 -21.13
C CYS A 285 20.32 -47.63 -22.58
N CYS A 286 20.99 -46.82 -23.40
CA CYS A 286 21.32 -47.17 -24.80
C CYS A 286 22.26 -48.38 -24.89
N LYS A 287 23.13 -48.58 -23.90
CA LYS A 287 24.02 -49.76 -23.83
C LYS A 287 23.27 -51.07 -23.55
N ARG A 288 22.05 -51.00 -23.01
CA ARG A 288 21.25 -52.15 -22.55
C ARG A 288 19.87 -52.24 -23.22
N LYS A 289 19.78 -51.84 -24.49
CA LYS A 289 18.52 -51.79 -25.25
C LYS A 289 17.76 -53.11 -25.30
N GLU A 290 18.47 -54.23 -25.45
CA GLU A 290 17.84 -55.53 -25.58
C GLU A 290 17.22 -56.00 -24.25
N ASP A 291 17.86 -55.72 -23.12
CA ASP A 291 17.31 -56.02 -21.79
C ASP A 291 16.05 -55.18 -21.50
N ILE A 292 16.07 -53.90 -21.87
CA ILE A 292 14.91 -52.99 -21.77
C ILE A 292 13.76 -53.51 -22.65
N ARG A 293 14.06 -54.02 -23.85
CA ARG A 293 13.06 -54.58 -24.77
C ARG A 293 12.43 -55.85 -24.20
N ILE A 294 13.22 -56.75 -23.63
CA ILE A 294 12.74 -57.98 -22.97
C ILE A 294 11.85 -57.62 -21.77
N ARG A 295 12.26 -56.66 -20.94
CA ARG A 295 11.50 -56.25 -19.76
C ARG A 295 10.18 -55.56 -20.12
N ASN A 296 10.15 -54.74 -21.15
CA ASN A 296 8.90 -54.14 -21.68
C ASN A 296 7.95 -55.23 -22.22
N GLN A 297 8.47 -56.25 -22.89
CA GLN A 297 7.67 -57.39 -23.37
C GLN A 297 7.10 -58.20 -22.20
N ASN A 298 7.90 -58.50 -21.18
CA ASN A 298 7.46 -59.23 -19.99
C ASN A 298 6.46 -58.42 -19.15
N SER A 299 6.67 -57.11 -19.02
CA SER A 299 5.74 -56.18 -18.34
C SER A 299 4.41 -56.07 -19.08
N ALA A 300 4.41 -56.04 -20.41
CA ALA A 300 3.19 -56.06 -21.20
C ALA A 300 2.37 -57.36 -20.99
N ILE A 301 3.04 -58.51 -20.80
CA ILE A 301 2.39 -59.79 -20.47
C ILE A 301 1.74 -59.71 -19.07
N GLU A 302 2.42 -59.15 -18.07
CA GLU A 302 1.82 -58.98 -16.73
C GLU A 302 0.68 -57.95 -16.72
N LYS A 303 0.83 -56.81 -17.41
CA LYS A 303 -0.27 -55.85 -17.58
C LYS A 303 -1.48 -56.52 -18.24
N PHE A 304 -1.26 -57.33 -19.27
CA PHE A 304 -2.33 -58.09 -19.91
C PHE A 304 -3.03 -59.05 -18.93
N ILE A 305 -2.29 -59.72 -18.05
CA ILE A 305 -2.87 -60.60 -17.01
C ILE A 305 -3.70 -59.77 -16.02
N ILE A 306 -3.15 -58.67 -15.50
CA ILE A 306 -3.80 -57.83 -14.49
C ILE A 306 -5.07 -57.16 -15.05
N ASP A 307 -4.97 -56.53 -16.22
CA ASP A 307 -6.07 -55.78 -16.83
C ASP A 307 -7.25 -56.69 -17.20
N ASN A 308 -7.01 -57.99 -17.41
CA ASN A 308 -8.03 -58.94 -17.85
C ASN A 308 -8.37 -60.01 -16.80
N ASP A 309 -7.87 -59.94 -15.57
CA ASP A 309 -8.03 -61.00 -14.55
C ASP A 309 -9.50 -61.40 -14.31
N SER A 310 -10.36 -60.41 -14.08
CA SER A 310 -11.81 -60.61 -13.90
C SER A 310 -12.49 -61.17 -15.16
N SER A 311 -12.00 -60.77 -16.35
CA SER A 311 -12.52 -61.24 -17.63
C SER A 311 -12.05 -62.66 -17.96
N LEU A 312 -10.86 -63.07 -17.49
CA LEU A 312 -10.35 -64.43 -17.65
C LEU A 312 -11.16 -65.42 -16.79
N LEU A 313 -11.52 -65.05 -15.56
CA LEU A 313 -12.40 -65.87 -14.72
C LEU A 313 -13.79 -66.06 -15.37
N LEU A 314 -14.35 -64.97 -15.91
CA LEU A 314 -15.63 -65.00 -16.61
C LEU A 314 -15.54 -65.80 -17.94
N LEU A 315 -14.41 -65.72 -18.64
CA LEU A 315 -14.18 -66.47 -19.87
C LEU A 315 -14.16 -67.98 -19.63
N VAL A 316 -13.53 -68.41 -18.54
CA VAL A 316 -13.41 -69.83 -18.16
C VAL A 316 -14.76 -70.41 -17.72
N SER A 317 -15.63 -69.61 -17.12
CA SER A 317 -16.94 -70.07 -16.64
C SER A 317 -17.98 -70.20 -17.76
N ILE A 318 -18.13 -69.18 -18.61
CA ILE A 318 -19.22 -69.11 -19.59
C ILE A 318 -18.77 -68.99 -21.04
N GLY A 319 -17.48 -68.78 -21.31
CA GLY A 319 -16.97 -68.37 -22.62
C GLY A 319 -17.32 -69.30 -23.80
N LYS A 320 -17.32 -70.62 -23.60
CA LYS A 320 -17.69 -71.58 -24.66
C LYS A 320 -19.20 -71.81 -24.81
N HIS A 321 -20.00 -71.29 -23.89
CA HIS A 321 -21.46 -71.44 -23.86
C HIS A 321 -22.20 -70.20 -24.37
N ILE A 322 -21.47 -69.12 -24.69
CA ILE A 322 -22.03 -67.87 -25.22
C ILE A 322 -22.89 -68.11 -26.47
N SER A 323 -22.47 -69.00 -27.37
CA SER A 323 -23.20 -69.31 -28.61
C SER A 323 -24.52 -70.08 -28.39
N ASN A 324 -24.72 -70.69 -27.22
CA ASN A 324 -25.95 -71.42 -26.88
C ASN A 324 -26.97 -70.54 -26.13
N PHE A 325 -26.66 -69.26 -25.90
CA PHE A 325 -27.52 -68.35 -25.13
C PHE A 325 -28.88 -68.10 -25.79
N ASP A 326 -28.91 -67.89 -27.11
CA ASP A 326 -30.16 -67.65 -27.85
C ASP A 326 -31.14 -68.84 -27.76
N ASN A 327 -30.59 -70.06 -27.76
CA ASN A 327 -31.36 -71.30 -27.60
C ASN A 327 -31.94 -71.43 -26.18
N LEU A 328 -31.12 -71.17 -25.15
CA LEU A 328 -31.59 -71.15 -23.76
C LEU A 328 -32.65 -70.08 -23.51
N GLN A 329 -32.56 -68.92 -24.18
CA GLN A 329 -33.56 -67.85 -24.11
C GLN A 329 -34.91 -68.30 -24.69
N LEU A 330 -34.89 -69.04 -25.79
CA LEU A 330 -36.10 -69.60 -26.41
C LEU A 330 -36.78 -70.62 -25.49
N ILE A 331 -36.00 -71.51 -24.87
CA ILE A 331 -36.50 -72.50 -23.91
C ILE A 331 -37.10 -71.82 -22.68
N ASN A 332 -36.43 -70.81 -22.11
CA ASN A 332 -36.93 -70.05 -20.97
C ASN A 332 -38.24 -69.31 -21.27
N LYS A 333 -38.37 -68.72 -22.47
CA LYS A 333 -39.61 -68.07 -22.91
C LYS A 333 -40.77 -69.07 -22.94
N ARG A 334 -40.55 -70.27 -23.49
CA ARG A 334 -41.58 -71.31 -23.57
C ARG A 334 -41.99 -71.82 -22.18
N LEU A 335 -41.03 -71.98 -21.26
CA LEU A 335 -41.31 -72.34 -19.86
C LEU A 335 -42.22 -71.31 -19.17
N LEU A 336 -41.97 -70.00 -19.37
CA LEU A 336 -42.81 -68.94 -18.82
C LEU A 336 -44.23 -68.93 -19.40
N GLU A 337 -44.38 -69.19 -20.70
CA GLU A 337 -45.69 -69.32 -21.35
C GLU A 337 -46.49 -70.50 -20.76
N VAL A 338 -45.85 -71.65 -20.58
CA VAL A 338 -46.45 -72.84 -19.97
C VAL A 338 -46.87 -72.58 -18.52
N ASP A 339 -46.06 -71.86 -17.74
CA ASP A 339 -46.40 -71.48 -16.36
C ASP A 339 -47.62 -70.54 -16.27
N GLN A 340 -47.75 -69.60 -17.22
CA GLN A 340 -48.93 -68.74 -17.30
C GLN A 340 -50.21 -69.52 -17.62
N VAL A 341 -50.13 -70.52 -18.49
CA VAL A 341 -51.26 -71.41 -18.80
C VAL A 341 -51.70 -72.18 -17.55
N LEU A 342 -50.75 -72.77 -16.81
CA LEU A 342 -51.07 -73.52 -15.59
C LEU A 342 -51.68 -72.64 -14.50
N LEU A 343 -51.19 -71.39 -14.34
CA LEU A 343 -51.75 -70.41 -13.39
C LEU A 343 -53.22 -70.08 -13.65
N ILE A 344 -53.63 -69.97 -14.92
CA ILE A 344 -55.03 -69.70 -15.27
C ILE A 344 -55.90 -70.93 -14.98
N LEU A 345 -55.39 -72.13 -15.29
CA LEU A 345 -56.09 -73.39 -15.05
C LEU A 345 -56.21 -73.75 -13.56
N ASP A 346 -55.45 -73.11 -12.67
CA ASP A 346 -55.51 -73.27 -11.21
C ASP A 346 -56.56 -72.40 -10.50
N LYS A 347 -57.26 -71.51 -11.21
CA LYS A 347 -58.28 -70.62 -10.61
C LYS A 347 -59.59 -71.33 -10.26
N ASP A 348 -60.26 -70.81 -9.23
CA ASP A 348 -61.62 -71.26 -8.86
C ASP A 348 -62.59 -71.08 -10.03
N PHE A 349 -63.45 -72.09 -10.27
CA PHE A 349 -64.37 -72.15 -11.41
C PHE A 349 -65.32 -70.93 -11.52
N ASN A 350 -65.60 -70.26 -10.41
CA ASN A 350 -66.44 -69.07 -10.37
C ASN A 350 -65.75 -67.84 -10.97
N ALA A 351 -64.42 -67.79 -10.91
CA ALA A 351 -63.59 -66.67 -11.32
C ALA A 351 -63.16 -66.73 -12.79
N ILE A 352 -63.33 -67.89 -13.44
CA ILE A 352 -63.00 -68.05 -14.86
C ILE A 352 -64.04 -67.29 -15.69
N SER A 353 -63.61 -66.17 -16.25
CA SER A 353 -64.38 -65.30 -17.14
C SER A 353 -64.04 -65.57 -18.61
N GLN A 354 -64.84 -65.03 -19.53
CA GLN A 354 -64.53 -65.09 -20.96
C GLN A 354 -63.14 -64.55 -21.31
N GLU A 355 -62.68 -63.52 -20.59
CA GLU A 355 -61.36 -62.93 -20.83
C GLU A 355 -60.23 -63.93 -20.59
N GLU A 356 -60.36 -64.78 -19.57
CA GLU A 356 -59.36 -65.79 -19.24
C GLU A 356 -59.30 -66.91 -20.29
N ILE A 357 -60.43 -67.24 -20.92
CA ILE A 357 -60.50 -68.18 -22.04
C ILE A 357 -59.83 -67.59 -23.29
N THR A 358 -60.05 -66.31 -23.59
CA THR A 358 -59.33 -65.63 -24.67
C THR A 358 -57.84 -65.56 -24.41
N LYS A 359 -57.41 -65.38 -23.15
CA LYS A 359 -55.99 -65.44 -22.77
C LYS A 359 -55.38 -66.82 -23.01
N LEU A 360 -56.07 -67.89 -22.60
CA LEU A 360 -55.63 -69.26 -22.90
C LEU A 360 -55.54 -69.51 -24.42
N SER A 361 -56.49 -69.00 -25.19
CA SER A 361 -56.47 -69.09 -26.66
C SER A 361 -55.28 -68.34 -27.28
N SER A 362 -54.94 -67.15 -26.74
CA SER A 362 -53.78 -66.37 -27.17
C SER A 362 -52.43 -67.02 -26.82
N LEU A 363 -52.41 -67.85 -25.77
CA LEU A 363 -51.26 -68.66 -25.36
C LEU A 363 -51.15 -69.99 -26.12
N GLY A 364 -52.01 -70.22 -27.12
CA GLY A 364 -51.97 -71.39 -28.00
C GLY A 364 -52.68 -72.63 -27.44
N VAL A 365 -53.52 -72.49 -26.41
CA VAL A 365 -54.33 -73.59 -25.85
C VAL A 365 -55.57 -73.83 -26.72
N VAL A 366 -55.82 -75.08 -27.11
CA VAL A 366 -57.03 -75.47 -27.88
C VAL A 366 -58.20 -75.71 -26.93
N ILE A 367 -59.26 -74.89 -27.04
CA ILE A 367 -60.45 -74.94 -26.17
C ILE A 367 -61.70 -75.28 -27.00
N SER A 368 -62.55 -76.18 -26.49
CA SER A 368 -63.80 -76.59 -27.15
C SER A 368 -64.84 -75.44 -27.18
N ASP A 369 -65.62 -75.32 -28.25
CA ASP A 369 -66.67 -74.28 -28.33
C ASP A 369 -67.81 -74.53 -27.33
N LYS A 370 -68.04 -75.80 -26.99
CA LYS A 370 -69.01 -76.21 -25.98
C LYS A 370 -68.67 -75.68 -24.57
N LEU A 371 -67.38 -75.60 -24.22
CA LEU A 371 -66.94 -75.00 -22.96
C LEU A 371 -67.21 -73.50 -22.90
N LYS A 372 -67.04 -72.79 -24.02
CA LYS A 372 -67.32 -71.35 -24.12
C LYS A 372 -68.81 -71.06 -23.93
N GLU A 373 -69.67 -71.85 -24.56
CA GLU A 373 -71.13 -71.73 -24.41
C GLU A 373 -71.59 -71.93 -22.96
N ASN A 374 -71.06 -72.95 -22.28
CA ASN A 374 -71.40 -73.23 -20.88
C ASN A 374 -70.96 -72.08 -19.93
N ILE A 375 -69.84 -71.40 -20.21
CA ILE A 375 -69.37 -70.27 -19.40
C ILE A 375 -70.24 -69.02 -19.64
N ILE A 376 -70.72 -68.79 -20.86
CA ILE A 376 -71.70 -67.72 -21.16
C ILE A 376 -73.00 -67.95 -20.41
N GLU A 377 -73.50 -69.19 -20.42
CA GLU A 377 -74.74 -69.53 -19.72
C GLU A 377 -74.63 -69.30 -18.20
N LYS A 378 -73.49 -69.65 -17.60
CA LYS A 378 -73.17 -69.34 -16.20
C LYS A 378 -73.27 -67.84 -15.92
N ASP A 379 -72.55 -67.02 -16.70
CA ASP A 379 -72.42 -65.58 -16.43
C ASP A 379 -73.75 -64.84 -16.55
N ASN A 380 -74.56 -65.19 -17.56
CA ASN A 380 -75.89 -64.61 -17.76
C ASN A 380 -76.83 -64.90 -16.58
N LYS A 381 -76.85 -66.14 -16.09
CA LYS A 381 -77.70 -66.52 -14.95
C LYS A 381 -77.23 -65.84 -13.65
N LEU A 382 -75.93 -65.65 -13.46
CA LEU A 382 -75.38 -64.94 -12.30
C LEU A 382 -75.77 -63.45 -12.29
N ALA A 383 -75.66 -62.77 -13.44
CA ALA A 383 -75.97 -61.35 -13.56
C ALA A 383 -77.45 -61.04 -13.26
N LEU A 384 -78.36 -61.89 -13.74
CA LEU A 384 -79.80 -61.72 -13.51
C LEU A 384 -80.17 -61.87 -12.02
N LEU A 385 -79.46 -62.74 -11.31
CA LEU A 385 -79.68 -63.01 -9.89
C LEU A 385 -79.11 -61.89 -9.01
N SER A 386 -77.97 -61.32 -9.38
CA SER A 386 -77.37 -60.19 -8.65
C SER A 386 -78.20 -58.90 -8.81
N GLU A 387 -78.70 -58.61 -10.01
CA GLU A 387 -79.53 -57.42 -10.27
C GLU A 387 -80.84 -57.45 -9.46
N LYS A 388 -81.51 -58.61 -9.40
CA LYS A 388 -82.72 -58.79 -8.58
C LYS A 388 -82.46 -58.57 -7.09
N LYS A 389 -81.31 -59.03 -6.57
CA LYS A 389 -80.92 -58.83 -5.16
C LYS A 389 -80.60 -57.35 -4.86
N ALA A 390 -79.92 -56.66 -5.77
CA ALA A 390 -79.50 -55.28 -5.57
C ALA A 390 -80.68 -54.30 -5.50
N LYS A 391 -81.63 -54.40 -6.45
CA LYS A 391 -82.83 -53.56 -6.49
C LYS A 391 -83.68 -53.68 -5.22
N LEU A 392 -83.77 -54.89 -4.67
CA LEU A 392 -84.54 -55.16 -3.45
C LEU A 392 -83.88 -54.50 -2.21
N LEU A 393 -82.54 -54.55 -2.14
CA LEU A 393 -81.77 -53.92 -1.06
C LEU A 393 -81.90 -52.39 -1.06
N GLU A 394 -81.81 -51.74 -2.22
CA GLU A 394 -81.99 -50.28 -2.33
C GLU A 394 -83.40 -49.84 -1.90
N LEU A 395 -84.42 -50.57 -2.32
CA LEU A 395 -85.81 -50.24 -2.04
C LEU A 395 -86.10 -50.29 -0.53
N ASN A 396 -85.50 -51.25 0.18
CA ASN A 396 -85.58 -51.31 1.64
C ASN A 396 -84.84 -50.16 2.31
N LYS A 397 -83.64 -49.80 1.82
CA LYS A 397 -82.82 -48.74 2.41
C LYS A 397 -83.43 -47.35 2.28
N MET A 398 -84.00 -47.03 1.11
CA MET A 398 -84.71 -45.75 0.91
C MET A 398 -85.93 -45.61 1.83
N ARG A 399 -86.62 -46.73 2.10
CA ARG A 399 -87.77 -46.72 3.02
C ARG A 399 -87.36 -46.42 4.45
N GLU A 400 -86.21 -46.93 4.90
CA GLU A 400 -85.69 -46.67 6.25
C GLU A 400 -85.21 -45.21 6.42
N ASP A 401 -84.41 -44.70 5.48
CA ASP A 401 -83.90 -43.31 5.52
C ASP A 401 -85.02 -42.27 5.55
N LEU A 402 -86.06 -42.49 4.73
CA LEU A 402 -87.18 -41.57 4.64
C LEU A 402 -87.99 -41.56 5.95
N PHE A 403 -88.01 -42.70 6.65
CA PHE A 403 -88.59 -42.81 7.98
C PHE A 403 -87.78 -42.08 9.06
N GLU A 404 -86.44 -42.15 9.02
CA GLU A 404 -85.58 -41.41 9.94
C GLU A 404 -85.71 -39.89 9.77
N LYS A 405 -85.69 -39.39 8.53
CA LYS A 405 -85.86 -37.95 8.26
C LYS A 405 -87.23 -37.43 8.69
N HIS A 406 -88.26 -38.27 8.57
CA HIS A 406 -89.59 -37.93 9.05
C HIS A 406 -89.59 -37.70 10.56
N LYS A 407 -89.01 -38.63 11.34
CA LYS A 407 -88.88 -38.50 12.79
C LYS A 407 -88.17 -37.20 13.20
N GLN A 408 -87.14 -36.80 12.47
CA GLN A 408 -86.39 -35.56 12.75
C GLN A 408 -87.19 -34.27 12.50
N SER A 409 -88.16 -34.28 11.57
CA SER A 409 -88.84 -33.05 11.12
C SER A 409 -90.12 -32.73 11.89
N PHE A 410 -90.87 -33.75 12.33
CA PHE A 410 -92.17 -33.58 12.98
C PHE A 410 -92.18 -33.94 14.48
N GLY A 411 -91.03 -34.35 15.03
CA GLY A 411 -90.94 -34.90 16.39
C GLY A 411 -91.41 -36.36 16.44
N GLU A 412 -90.98 -37.11 17.45
CA GLU A 412 -91.24 -38.56 17.56
C GLU A 412 -92.74 -38.90 17.58
N ASP A 413 -93.59 -37.98 18.02
CA ASP A 413 -95.05 -38.14 18.10
C ASP A 413 -95.80 -37.56 16.89
N GLY A 414 -95.09 -37.26 15.80
CA GLY A 414 -95.70 -36.82 14.54
C GLY A 414 -96.51 -37.95 13.90
N THR A 415 -97.84 -37.88 14.01
CA THR A 415 -98.78 -38.92 13.54
C THR A 415 -99.04 -38.89 12.02
N ILE A 416 -98.55 -37.86 11.34
CA ILE A 416 -98.67 -37.67 9.90
C ILE A 416 -97.59 -38.46 9.17
N CYS A 417 -97.91 -39.17 8.09
CA CYS A 417 -96.92 -39.94 7.32
C CYS A 417 -96.22 -39.08 6.26
N ALA A 418 -94.88 -39.07 6.27
CA ALA A 418 -94.05 -38.35 5.29
C ALA A 418 -94.24 -38.78 3.81
N LEU A 419 -94.72 -39.99 3.55
CA LEU A 419 -94.84 -40.52 2.18
C LEU A 419 -96.16 -40.14 1.52
N CYS A 420 -97.26 -40.22 2.26
CA CYS A 420 -98.61 -40.00 1.74
C CYS A 420 -99.35 -38.82 2.38
N GLY A 421 -98.78 -38.18 3.41
CA GLY A 421 -99.36 -37.03 4.11
C GLY A 421 -100.55 -37.35 5.00
N VAL A 422 -100.91 -38.63 5.15
CA VAL A 422 -102.06 -39.07 5.96
C VAL A 422 -101.67 -39.13 7.43
N ASP A 423 -102.52 -38.56 8.29
CA ASP A 423 -102.43 -38.72 9.74
C ASP A 423 -102.96 -40.10 10.16
N TRP A 424 -102.06 -40.98 10.60
CA TRP A 424 -102.38 -42.36 11.01
C TRP A 424 -102.82 -42.46 12.48
N GLY A 425 -102.84 -41.33 13.20
CA GLY A 425 -103.27 -41.24 14.60
C GLY A 425 -102.30 -41.87 15.62
N SER A 426 -101.51 -42.89 15.23
CA SER A 426 -100.36 -43.39 16.01
C SER A 426 -99.25 -43.93 15.11
N VAL A 427 -98.01 -43.86 15.60
CA VAL A 427 -96.80 -44.26 14.86
C VAL A 427 -96.70 -45.79 14.68
N GLU A 428 -97.27 -46.62 15.57
CA GLU A 428 -97.12 -48.09 15.47
C GLU A 428 -97.80 -48.69 14.24
N LYS A 429 -99.00 -48.20 13.88
CA LYS A 429 -99.73 -48.71 12.71
C LYS A 429 -99.02 -48.46 11.38
N LEU A 430 -98.24 -47.39 11.32
CA LEU A 430 -97.45 -47.06 10.14
C LEU A 430 -96.29 -48.06 9.95
N ILE A 431 -95.63 -48.49 11.03
CA ILE A 431 -94.46 -49.39 10.99
C ILE A 431 -94.85 -50.81 10.55
N GLU A 432 -96.01 -51.32 10.97
CA GLU A 432 -96.40 -52.70 10.74
C GLU A 432 -96.66 -53.01 9.25
N ASN A 433 -97.31 -52.10 8.51
CA ASN A 433 -97.59 -52.28 7.09
C ASN A 433 -96.32 -52.32 6.22
N ILE A 434 -95.26 -51.62 6.61
CA ILE A 434 -94.00 -51.62 5.86
C ILE A 434 -93.36 -53.02 5.88
N ARG A 435 -93.47 -53.76 6.99
CA ARG A 435 -92.83 -55.08 7.14
C ARG A 435 -93.42 -56.15 6.22
N VAL A 436 -94.74 -56.20 6.09
CA VAL A 436 -95.43 -57.27 5.32
C VAL A 436 -95.00 -57.28 3.84
N ILE A 437 -94.79 -56.11 3.25
CA ILE A 437 -94.43 -56.01 1.83
C ILE A 437 -93.01 -56.54 1.56
N SER A 438 -92.07 -56.46 2.52
CA SER A 438 -90.70 -56.92 2.31
C SER A 438 -90.57 -58.45 2.20
N ASP A 439 -91.37 -59.22 2.91
CA ASP A 439 -91.22 -60.68 2.95
C ASP A 439 -91.56 -61.38 1.63
N LEU A 440 -92.54 -60.86 0.87
CA LEU A 440 -92.96 -61.48 -0.40
C LEU A 440 -91.83 -61.52 -1.44
N TYR A 441 -91.01 -60.47 -1.51
CA TYR A 441 -89.93 -60.39 -2.48
C TYR A 441 -88.76 -61.35 -2.19
N SER A 442 -88.61 -61.83 -0.96
CA SER A 442 -87.49 -62.70 -0.57
C SER A 442 -87.57 -64.11 -1.17
N LYS A 443 -88.79 -64.64 -1.43
CA LYS A 443 -88.99 -66.02 -1.89
C LYS A 443 -88.63 -66.29 -3.36
N GLU A 444 -88.83 -65.34 -4.27
CA GLU A 444 -88.53 -65.54 -5.70
C GLU A 444 -87.04 -65.80 -5.97
N ILE A 445 -86.15 -65.22 -5.14
CA ILE A 445 -84.69 -65.29 -5.32
C ILE A 445 -84.15 -66.73 -5.12
N GLY A 446 -84.78 -67.55 -4.28
CA GLY A 446 -84.28 -68.88 -3.93
C GLY A 446 -84.28 -69.91 -5.08
N SER A 447 -85.25 -69.82 -6.00
CA SER A 447 -85.37 -70.75 -7.13
C SER A 447 -84.25 -70.60 -8.17
N SER A 448 -83.78 -69.37 -8.38
CA SER A 448 -82.77 -69.07 -9.40
C SER A 448 -81.37 -69.59 -9.02
N THR A 449 -81.13 -69.90 -7.74
CA THR A 449 -79.83 -70.39 -7.25
C THR A 449 -79.56 -71.86 -7.56
N GLU A 450 -80.58 -72.72 -7.66
CA GLU A 450 -80.39 -74.15 -7.91
C GLU A 450 -79.96 -74.43 -9.36
N ASP A 451 -80.51 -73.73 -10.33
CA ASP A 451 -80.16 -73.91 -11.75
C ASP A 451 -78.69 -73.60 -12.06
N LEU A 452 -78.08 -72.68 -11.31
CA LEU A 452 -76.69 -72.27 -11.51
C LEU A 452 -75.69 -73.39 -11.15
N SER A 453 -76.07 -74.27 -10.22
CA SER A 453 -75.18 -75.32 -9.69
C SER A 453 -74.85 -76.43 -10.71
N LYS A 454 -75.76 -76.71 -11.65
CA LYS A 454 -75.58 -77.75 -12.68
C LYS A 454 -74.55 -77.36 -13.73
N VAL A 455 -74.51 -76.07 -14.11
CA VAL A 455 -73.58 -75.56 -15.12
C VAL A 455 -72.13 -75.66 -14.65
N TYR A 456 -71.87 -75.51 -13.35
CA TYR A 456 -70.52 -75.62 -12.78
C TYR A 456 -69.88 -76.99 -12.93
N LEU A 457 -70.64 -78.08 -12.79
CA LEU A 457 -70.11 -79.43 -12.84
C LEU A 457 -69.51 -79.76 -14.21
N ILE A 458 -70.13 -79.29 -15.30
CA ILE A 458 -69.68 -79.57 -16.67
C ILE A 458 -68.34 -78.88 -16.94
N ILE A 459 -68.22 -77.59 -16.59
CA ILE A 459 -67.01 -76.78 -16.79
C ILE A 459 -65.80 -77.39 -16.07
N SER A 460 -65.98 -77.90 -14.85
CA SER A 460 -64.89 -78.45 -14.04
C SER A 460 -64.20 -79.67 -14.65
N SER A 461 -64.93 -80.50 -15.40
CA SER A 461 -64.41 -81.75 -15.95
C SER A 461 -63.50 -81.53 -17.16
N GLU A 462 -63.79 -80.53 -18.01
CA GLU A 462 -63.02 -80.26 -19.22
C GLU A 462 -61.69 -79.54 -18.93
N LEU A 463 -61.68 -78.61 -17.98
CA LEU A 463 -60.47 -77.84 -17.62
C LEU A 463 -59.36 -78.72 -17.01
N LYS A 464 -59.74 -79.79 -16.31
CA LYS A 464 -58.78 -80.71 -15.67
C LYS A 464 -57.90 -81.46 -16.69
N LEU A 465 -58.45 -81.83 -17.84
CA LEU A 465 -57.72 -82.57 -18.88
C LEU A 465 -56.66 -81.71 -19.57
N ILE A 466 -56.97 -80.42 -19.80
CA ILE A 466 -56.03 -79.47 -20.41
C ILE A 466 -54.82 -79.26 -19.48
N LYS A 467 -55.06 -79.16 -18.18
CA LYS A 467 -54.00 -78.94 -17.18
C LYS A 467 -52.95 -80.05 -17.18
N GLU A 468 -53.34 -81.31 -17.33
CA GLU A 468 -52.39 -82.45 -17.33
C GLU A 468 -51.43 -82.46 -18.53
N LEU A 469 -51.82 -81.89 -19.67
CA LEU A 469 -50.96 -81.82 -20.86
C LEU A 469 -49.80 -80.84 -20.68
N TYR A 470 -50.08 -79.64 -20.16
CA TYR A 470 -49.09 -78.59 -19.98
C TYR A 470 -48.08 -78.89 -18.85
N ILE A 471 -48.48 -79.68 -17.85
CA ILE A 471 -47.54 -80.19 -16.83
C ILE A 471 -46.47 -81.07 -17.49
N LYS A 472 -46.86 -81.96 -18.41
CA LYS A 472 -45.90 -82.83 -19.12
C LYS A 472 -44.97 -82.05 -20.05
N GLU A 473 -45.47 -80.99 -20.70
CA GLU A 473 -44.64 -80.11 -21.54
C GLU A 473 -43.56 -79.41 -20.71
N LYS A 474 -43.92 -78.90 -19.51
CA LYS A 474 -42.99 -78.26 -18.58
C LYS A 474 -41.85 -79.17 -18.16
N ASP A 475 -42.14 -80.43 -17.83
CA ASP A 475 -41.14 -81.39 -17.35
C ASP A 475 -40.09 -81.76 -18.42
N VAL A 476 -40.42 -81.68 -19.71
CA VAL A 476 -39.47 -81.94 -20.80
C VAL A 476 -38.48 -80.79 -20.93
N PHE A 477 -38.97 -79.54 -20.97
CA PHE A 477 -38.11 -78.37 -21.10
C PHE A 477 -37.18 -78.16 -19.90
N LEU A 478 -37.57 -78.59 -18.70
CA LEU A 478 -36.71 -78.51 -17.51
C LEU A 478 -35.50 -79.46 -17.55
N LYS A 479 -35.52 -80.53 -18.36
CA LYS A 479 -34.37 -81.43 -18.50
C LYS A 479 -33.22 -80.83 -19.31
N ASP A 480 -33.56 -80.03 -20.32
CA ASP A 480 -32.60 -79.43 -21.25
C ASP A 480 -32.19 -78.00 -20.85
N PHE A 481 -32.73 -77.48 -19.74
CA PHE A 481 -32.53 -76.11 -19.28
C PHE A 481 -31.76 -76.04 -17.97
N ASN A 482 -30.47 -75.67 -18.05
CA ASN A 482 -29.69 -75.34 -16.86
C ASN A 482 -29.92 -73.88 -16.45
N ILE A 483 -30.65 -73.68 -15.35
CA ILE A 483 -31.04 -72.38 -14.81
C ILE A 483 -29.82 -71.56 -14.36
N SER A 484 -28.82 -72.18 -13.73
CA SER A 484 -27.65 -71.45 -13.21
C SER A 484 -26.78 -70.93 -14.36
N LEU A 485 -26.56 -71.77 -15.39
CA LEU A 485 -25.86 -71.38 -16.61
C LEU A 485 -26.59 -70.23 -17.33
N PHE A 486 -27.90 -70.34 -17.52
CA PHE A 486 -28.69 -69.28 -18.17
C PHE A 486 -28.63 -67.98 -17.38
N THR A 487 -28.73 -68.04 -16.04
CA THR A 487 -28.69 -66.86 -15.18
C THR A 487 -27.33 -66.15 -15.28
N LYS A 488 -26.22 -66.89 -15.21
CA LYS A 488 -24.87 -66.32 -15.36
C LYS A 488 -24.64 -65.73 -16.77
N LEU A 489 -25.11 -66.40 -17.82
CA LEU A 489 -25.04 -65.89 -19.19
C LEU A 489 -25.87 -64.61 -19.37
N ASN A 490 -27.08 -64.57 -18.82
CA ASN A 490 -27.99 -63.42 -18.93
C ASN A 490 -27.43 -62.17 -18.22
N ILE A 491 -26.81 -62.33 -17.06
CA ILE A 491 -26.14 -61.23 -16.34
C ILE A 491 -24.93 -60.70 -17.14
N SER A 492 -24.25 -61.59 -17.86
CA SER A 492 -22.94 -61.32 -18.47
C SER A 492 -23.00 -60.87 -19.95
N GLN A 493 -24.19 -60.59 -20.49
CA GLN A 493 -24.41 -60.26 -21.92
C GLN A 493 -23.50 -59.13 -22.43
N ASN A 494 -23.33 -58.08 -21.63
CA ASN A 494 -22.52 -56.92 -22.00
C ASN A 494 -21.04 -57.26 -22.23
N PHE A 495 -20.56 -58.37 -21.67
CA PHE A 495 -19.17 -58.81 -21.78
C PHE A 495 -18.92 -59.77 -22.95
N PHE A 496 -19.96 -60.27 -23.65
CA PHE A 496 -19.80 -61.30 -24.69
C PHE A 496 -18.83 -60.89 -25.81
N LYS A 497 -18.87 -59.62 -26.26
CA LYS A 497 -17.95 -59.12 -27.29
C LYS A 497 -16.50 -59.10 -26.80
N THR A 498 -16.29 -58.69 -25.54
CA THR A 498 -14.97 -58.65 -24.90
C THR A 498 -14.43 -60.07 -24.68
N LEU A 499 -15.27 -60.99 -24.20
CA LEU A 499 -14.93 -62.39 -23.97
C LEU A 499 -14.61 -63.13 -25.28
N ASN A 500 -15.38 -62.93 -26.35
CA ASN A 500 -15.08 -63.50 -27.67
C ASN A 500 -13.76 -62.94 -28.24
N GLY A 501 -13.49 -61.65 -28.03
CA GLY A 501 -12.22 -61.02 -28.40
C GLY A 501 -11.03 -61.57 -27.62
N LEU A 502 -11.20 -61.82 -26.32
CA LEU A 502 -10.19 -62.46 -25.46
C LEU A 502 -9.96 -63.92 -25.84
N SER A 503 -11.03 -64.68 -26.11
CA SER A 503 -10.94 -66.07 -26.60
C SER A 503 -10.14 -66.15 -27.89
N SER A 504 -10.46 -65.30 -28.88
CA SER A 504 -9.74 -65.22 -30.15
C SER A 504 -8.26 -64.84 -29.99
N ARG A 505 -7.92 -64.01 -28.97
CA ARG A 505 -6.54 -63.65 -28.67
C ARG A 505 -5.78 -64.79 -28.00
N LEU A 506 -6.40 -65.51 -27.07
CA LEU A 506 -5.81 -66.70 -26.44
C LEU A 506 -5.60 -67.83 -27.45
N GLU A 507 -6.53 -68.02 -28.40
CA GLU A 507 -6.37 -68.97 -29.51
C GLU A 507 -5.18 -68.63 -30.41
N LYS A 508 -4.99 -67.34 -30.75
CA LYS A 508 -3.80 -66.88 -31.49
C LYS A 508 -2.50 -67.11 -30.73
N MET A 509 -2.56 -67.16 -29.40
CA MET A 509 -1.43 -67.48 -28.52
C MET A 509 -1.32 -68.99 -28.21
N ALA A 510 -2.12 -69.83 -28.87
CA ALA A 510 -2.20 -71.29 -28.71
C ALA A 510 -2.60 -71.77 -27.29
N ILE A 511 -3.38 -70.97 -26.55
CA ILE A 511 -3.85 -71.32 -25.19
C ILE A 511 -5.33 -71.74 -25.25
N SER A 512 -5.62 -73.00 -24.93
CA SER A 512 -7.00 -73.54 -24.87
C SER A 512 -7.53 -73.63 -23.43
N TYR A 513 -8.83 -73.43 -23.24
CA TYR A 513 -9.54 -73.62 -21.97
C TYR A 513 -10.73 -74.59 -22.09
N SER A 514 -11.27 -75.05 -20.95
CA SER A 514 -12.31 -76.10 -20.86
C SER A 514 -13.62 -75.72 -21.58
N SER A 515 -14.35 -76.73 -22.08
CA SER A 515 -15.70 -76.61 -22.66
C SER A 515 -16.83 -76.97 -21.70
N GLU A 516 -16.53 -77.52 -20.53
CA GLU A 516 -17.54 -77.95 -19.57
C GLU A 516 -17.94 -76.82 -18.63
N TYR A 517 -19.25 -76.63 -18.44
CA TYR A 517 -19.78 -75.69 -17.45
C TYR A 517 -19.68 -76.30 -16.04
N THR A 518 -19.20 -75.50 -15.09
CA THR A 518 -19.15 -75.85 -13.67
C THR A 518 -19.55 -74.62 -12.85
N ASP A 519 -20.22 -74.84 -11.73
CA ASP A 519 -20.57 -73.80 -10.74
C ASP A 519 -19.61 -73.81 -9.54
N ASP A 520 -18.59 -74.67 -9.54
CA ASP A 520 -17.57 -74.73 -8.49
C ASP A 520 -16.51 -73.65 -8.68
N ASP A 521 -16.53 -72.64 -7.80
CA ASP A 521 -15.59 -71.52 -7.82
C ASP A 521 -14.12 -71.98 -7.66
N ILE A 522 -13.87 -73.07 -6.95
CA ILE A 522 -12.51 -73.61 -6.76
C ILE A 522 -11.97 -74.15 -8.09
N GLU A 523 -12.82 -74.84 -8.85
CA GLU A 523 -12.45 -75.39 -10.15
C GLU A 523 -12.22 -74.28 -11.20
N LEU A 524 -13.02 -73.21 -11.14
CA LEU A 524 -12.87 -72.05 -12.02
C LEU A 524 -11.55 -71.32 -11.77
N GLU A 525 -11.15 -71.15 -10.52
CA GLU A 525 -9.86 -70.55 -10.15
C GLU A 525 -8.67 -71.40 -10.62
N ILE A 526 -8.72 -72.73 -10.46
CA ILE A 526 -7.68 -73.65 -10.98
C ILE A 526 -7.54 -73.51 -12.51
N ARG A 527 -8.67 -73.41 -13.22
CA ARG A 527 -8.68 -73.23 -14.68
C ARG A 527 -8.12 -71.86 -15.08
N LYS A 528 -8.41 -70.79 -14.33
CA LYS A 528 -7.83 -69.45 -14.52
C LYS A 528 -6.31 -69.47 -14.30
N ASP A 529 -5.84 -70.08 -13.21
CA ASP A 529 -4.42 -70.20 -12.88
C ASP A 529 -3.63 -70.93 -13.96
N LYS A 530 -4.24 -71.94 -14.59
CA LYS A 530 -3.63 -72.65 -15.72
C LYS A 530 -3.40 -71.73 -16.94
N ILE A 531 -4.35 -70.83 -17.23
CA ILE A 531 -4.20 -69.83 -18.29
C ILE A 531 -3.09 -68.82 -17.92
N ILE A 532 -3.10 -68.33 -16.67
CA ILE A 532 -2.09 -67.38 -16.18
C ILE A 532 -0.68 -68.00 -16.24
N SER A 533 -0.53 -69.27 -15.85
CA SER A 533 0.74 -70.00 -15.94
C SER A 533 1.25 -70.12 -17.37
N ASN A 534 0.37 -70.45 -18.33
CA ASN A 534 0.73 -70.49 -19.74
C ASN A 534 1.13 -69.11 -20.29
N LEU A 535 0.43 -68.04 -19.89
CA LEU A 535 0.78 -66.67 -20.27
C LEU A 535 2.14 -66.26 -19.70
N ARG A 536 2.42 -66.60 -18.43
CA ARG A 536 3.71 -66.35 -17.79
C ARG A 536 4.85 -67.18 -18.40
N GLY A 537 4.56 -68.36 -18.94
CA GLY A 537 5.51 -69.20 -19.67
C GLY A 537 6.02 -68.58 -20.99
N LEU A 538 5.34 -67.56 -21.52
CA LEU A 538 5.78 -66.83 -22.72
C LEU A 538 6.85 -65.76 -22.41
N LYS A 539 7.15 -65.52 -21.14
CA LYS A 539 8.17 -64.55 -20.74
C LYS A 539 9.56 -65.06 -21.09
N LYS A 540 10.43 -64.14 -21.53
CA LYS A 540 11.85 -64.41 -21.75
C LYS A 540 12.65 -64.16 -20.47
N ILE A 541 13.75 -64.87 -20.30
CA ILE A 541 14.67 -64.69 -19.16
C ILE A 541 15.22 -63.26 -19.19
N GLU A 542 15.12 -62.56 -18.06
CA GLU A 542 15.63 -61.20 -17.91
C GLU A 542 17.12 -61.22 -17.55
N GLY A 543 17.91 -60.36 -18.20
CA GLY A 543 19.33 -60.13 -17.92
C GLY A 543 19.57 -59.15 -16.76
N ASP A 544 20.77 -58.54 -16.75
CA ASP A 544 21.32 -57.72 -15.65
C ASP A 544 20.43 -56.57 -15.13
N VAL A 545 20.72 -56.12 -13.90
CA VAL A 545 19.99 -55.04 -13.19
C VAL A 545 20.07 -53.71 -13.94
N LEU A 546 18.93 -53.18 -14.39
CA LEU A 546 18.81 -51.89 -15.07
C LEU A 546 19.03 -50.69 -14.13
N PRO A 547 19.48 -49.52 -14.66
CA PRO A 547 19.66 -48.30 -13.87
C PRO A 547 18.37 -47.80 -13.22
N VAL A 548 18.43 -47.30 -11.99
CA VAL A 548 17.24 -46.77 -11.29
C VAL A 548 16.68 -45.55 -12.04
N GLY A 549 15.37 -45.54 -12.34
CA GLY A 549 14.70 -44.43 -13.03
C GLY A 549 14.69 -44.53 -14.57
N TRP A 550 15.14 -45.65 -15.16
CA TRP A 550 15.21 -45.84 -16.62
C TRP A 550 13.86 -45.69 -17.34
N GLU A 551 12.76 -46.18 -16.75
CA GLU A 551 11.43 -46.16 -17.38
C GLU A 551 10.87 -44.73 -17.48
N GLU A 552 11.08 -43.92 -16.45
CA GLU A 552 10.69 -42.52 -16.41
C GLU A 552 11.52 -41.68 -17.39
N ALA A 553 12.84 -41.89 -17.43
CA ALA A 553 13.73 -41.16 -18.35
C ALA A 553 13.38 -41.39 -19.82
N ILE A 554 13.01 -42.62 -20.21
CA ILE A 554 12.62 -42.94 -21.58
C ILE A 554 11.23 -42.39 -21.92
N SER A 555 10.25 -42.54 -21.01
CA SER A 555 8.87 -42.09 -21.24
C SER A 555 8.72 -40.56 -21.29
N VAL A 556 9.55 -39.82 -20.55
CA VAL A 556 9.60 -38.35 -20.62
C VAL A 556 10.22 -37.86 -21.93
N THR A 557 11.14 -38.62 -22.51
CA THR A 557 11.92 -38.20 -23.69
C THR A 557 11.29 -38.61 -25.02
N PHE A 558 10.66 -39.79 -25.09
CA PHE A 558 10.16 -40.39 -26.34
C PHE A 558 8.67 -40.74 -26.28
N GLU A 559 7.92 -40.40 -27.33
CA GLU A 559 6.48 -40.70 -27.44
C GLU A 559 6.25 -42.21 -27.68
N LYS A 560 7.17 -42.86 -28.41
CA LYS A 560 7.13 -44.30 -28.68
C LYS A 560 8.44 -44.94 -28.25
N HIS A 561 8.36 -46.09 -27.59
CA HIS A 561 9.56 -46.90 -27.26
C HIS A 561 10.40 -47.27 -28.49
N LYS A 562 9.79 -47.31 -29.70
CA LYS A 562 10.50 -47.53 -30.96
C LYS A 562 11.53 -46.44 -31.27
N ASP A 563 11.19 -45.18 -30.99
CA ASP A 563 12.06 -44.03 -31.26
C ASP A 563 13.33 -44.08 -30.40
N PHE A 564 13.23 -44.62 -29.17
CA PHE A 564 14.37 -44.91 -28.31
C PHE A 564 15.24 -46.06 -28.85
N TYR A 565 14.63 -47.12 -29.39
CA TYR A 565 15.38 -48.26 -29.93
C TYR A 565 16.20 -47.87 -31.18
N ASP A 566 15.73 -46.90 -31.96
CA ASP A 566 16.40 -46.40 -33.17
C ASP A 566 17.54 -45.39 -32.88
N LEU A 567 17.69 -44.90 -31.65
CA LEU A 567 18.66 -43.87 -31.24
C LEU A 567 20.13 -44.37 -31.20
N LEU A 568 21.13 -43.64 -31.68
CA LEU A 568 22.53 -44.04 -31.53
C LEU A 568 23.17 -43.43 -30.27
N GLU A 569 24.12 -44.15 -29.64
CA GLU A 569 24.88 -43.63 -28.49
C GLU A 569 25.62 -42.32 -28.84
N ASP A 570 26.12 -42.22 -30.08
CA ASP A 570 26.81 -41.03 -30.58
C ASP A 570 25.91 -39.79 -30.62
N ASP A 571 24.61 -39.94 -30.86
CA ASP A 571 23.67 -38.81 -30.86
C ASP A 571 23.54 -38.20 -29.45
N LEU A 572 23.48 -39.04 -28.41
CA LEU A 572 23.43 -38.59 -27.02
C LEU A 572 24.75 -37.97 -26.56
N ASN A 573 25.89 -38.54 -26.97
CA ASN A 573 27.21 -37.96 -26.71
C ASN A 573 27.39 -36.60 -27.40
N HIS A 574 26.92 -36.46 -28.64
CA HIS A 574 26.89 -35.18 -29.35
C HIS A 574 26.04 -34.14 -28.60
N LYS A 575 24.87 -34.55 -28.08
CA LYS A 575 24.02 -33.67 -27.27
C LYS A 575 24.67 -33.29 -25.94
N LYS A 576 25.34 -34.23 -25.26
CA LYS A 576 26.11 -33.95 -24.04
C LYS A 576 27.16 -32.86 -24.27
N ASN A 577 27.89 -32.95 -25.40
CA ASN A 577 28.86 -31.92 -25.79
C ASN A 577 28.21 -30.57 -26.13
N TYR A 578 27.01 -30.58 -26.73
CA TYR A 578 26.23 -29.36 -26.97
C TYR A 578 25.84 -28.65 -25.66
N VAL A 579 25.36 -29.40 -24.66
CA VAL A 579 25.02 -28.86 -23.33
C VAL A 579 26.26 -28.26 -22.66
N ASN A 580 27.41 -28.94 -22.73
CA ASN A 580 28.68 -28.43 -22.20
C ASN A 580 29.10 -27.12 -22.85
N LYS A 581 28.99 -27.01 -24.19
CA LYS A 581 29.29 -25.79 -24.94
C LYS A 581 28.38 -24.63 -24.50
N LYS A 582 27.06 -24.85 -24.46
CA LYS A 582 26.09 -23.82 -24.06
C LYS A 582 26.27 -23.36 -22.62
N PHE A 583 26.65 -24.27 -21.71
CA PHE A 583 26.97 -23.91 -20.32
C PHE A 583 28.21 -23.01 -20.24
N LYS A 584 29.25 -23.31 -21.03
CA LYS A 584 30.45 -22.48 -21.13
C LYS A 584 30.14 -21.10 -21.71
N ASP A 585 29.41 -21.04 -22.83
CA ASP A 585 29.00 -19.77 -23.45
C ASP A 585 28.22 -18.88 -22.47
N PHE A 586 27.31 -19.50 -21.68
CA PHE A 586 26.57 -18.82 -20.63
C PHE A 586 27.49 -18.25 -19.54
N LYS A 587 28.46 -19.04 -19.05
CA LYS A 587 29.43 -18.61 -18.04
C LYS A 587 30.39 -17.54 -18.53
N ASP A 588 30.83 -17.63 -19.77
CA ASP A 588 31.67 -16.60 -20.40
C ASP A 588 30.91 -15.29 -20.59
N SER A 589 29.63 -15.35 -20.99
CA SER A 589 28.75 -14.18 -21.02
C SER A 589 28.51 -13.60 -19.61
N GLU A 590 28.23 -14.44 -18.60
CA GLU A 590 28.08 -14.03 -17.19
C GLU A 590 29.35 -13.34 -16.67
N LEU A 591 30.53 -13.89 -17.00
CA LEU A 591 31.83 -13.34 -16.65
C LEU A 591 32.06 -11.98 -17.32
N GLN A 592 31.78 -11.85 -18.61
CA GLN A 592 31.92 -10.59 -19.35
C GLN A 592 30.99 -9.51 -18.82
N GLN A 593 29.72 -9.85 -18.56
CA GLN A 593 28.74 -8.93 -17.97
C GLN A 593 29.18 -8.47 -16.57
N THR A 594 29.64 -9.40 -15.73
CA THR A 594 30.12 -9.08 -14.37
C THR A 594 31.37 -8.18 -14.42
N LYS A 595 32.34 -8.45 -15.32
CA LYS A 595 33.51 -7.58 -15.55
C LYS A 595 33.11 -6.18 -16.00
N LYS A 596 32.15 -6.07 -16.91
CA LYS A 596 31.63 -4.77 -17.40
C LYS A 596 30.98 -3.99 -16.26
N LEU A 597 30.11 -4.65 -15.48
CA LEU A 597 29.43 -4.04 -14.35
C LEU A 597 30.42 -3.57 -13.27
N LEU A 598 31.44 -4.39 -12.96
CA LEU A 598 32.51 -4.02 -12.05
C LEU A 598 33.22 -2.74 -12.51
N LYS A 599 33.61 -2.69 -13.79
CA LYS A 599 34.28 -1.51 -14.37
C LYS A 599 33.42 -0.26 -14.26
N GLU A 600 32.14 -0.33 -14.65
CA GLU A 600 31.20 0.78 -14.55
C GLU A 600 31.05 1.30 -13.11
N LYS A 601 30.96 0.38 -12.14
CA LYS A 601 30.85 0.73 -10.72
C LYS A 601 32.16 1.32 -10.17
N SER A 602 33.31 0.78 -10.54
CA SER A 602 34.63 1.32 -10.16
C SER A 602 34.87 2.70 -10.74
N ASP A 603 34.50 2.95 -12.00
CA ASP A 603 34.62 4.26 -12.64
C ASP A 603 33.76 5.31 -11.91
N LEU A 604 32.53 4.93 -11.52
CA LEU A 604 31.63 5.78 -10.77
C LEU A 604 32.13 6.06 -9.33
N TYR A 605 32.74 5.06 -8.68
CA TYR A 605 33.41 5.24 -7.39
C TYR A 605 34.60 6.21 -7.48
N ASN A 606 35.44 6.09 -8.51
CA ASN A 606 36.55 7.00 -8.75
C ASN A 606 36.07 8.43 -9.05
N ALA A 607 34.98 8.58 -9.81
CA ALA A 607 34.36 9.88 -10.05
C ALA A 607 33.84 10.53 -8.75
N ASN A 608 33.25 9.74 -7.85
CA ASN A 608 32.82 10.19 -6.53
C ASN A 608 34.00 10.65 -5.66
N LEU A 609 35.10 9.88 -5.60
CA LEU A 609 36.32 10.28 -4.89
C LEU A 609 36.89 11.61 -5.41
N ASN A 610 36.94 11.76 -6.73
CA ASN A 610 37.41 13.00 -7.37
C ASN A 610 36.49 14.19 -7.04
N ALA A 611 35.16 14.01 -7.09
CA ALA A 611 34.21 15.03 -6.72
C ALA A 611 34.35 15.43 -5.24
N LYS A 612 34.49 14.44 -4.35
CA LYS A 612 34.72 14.66 -2.92
C LYS A 612 35.99 15.45 -2.66
N ALA A 613 37.10 15.09 -3.31
CA ALA A 613 38.37 15.82 -3.18
C ALA A 613 38.24 17.30 -3.63
N LYS A 614 37.52 17.56 -4.73
CA LYS A 614 37.24 18.93 -5.19
C LYS A 614 36.41 19.72 -4.16
N ILE A 615 35.38 19.11 -3.57
CA ILE A 615 34.54 19.76 -2.54
C ILE A 615 35.34 20.05 -1.26
N ILE A 616 36.18 19.12 -0.81
CA ILE A 616 37.07 19.32 0.35
C ILE A 616 38.03 20.48 0.09
N ARG A 617 38.63 20.53 -1.10
CA ARG A 617 39.52 21.64 -1.48
C ARG A 617 38.77 22.97 -1.51
N LEU A 618 37.60 23.03 -2.15
CA LEU A 618 36.76 24.24 -2.19
C LEU A 618 36.39 24.71 -0.79
N LYS A 619 35.93 23.80 0.07
CA LYS A 619 35.59 24.10 1.46
C LYS A 619 36.77 24.69 2.22
N LYS A 620 37.96 24.09 2.09
CA LYS A 620 39.19 24.60 2.72
C LYS A 620 39.49 26.03 2.25
N THR A 621 39.46 26.27 0.94
CA THR A 621 39.68 27.61 0.38
C THR A 621 38.65 28.62 0.84
N LEU A 622 37.37 28.25 0.93
CA LEU A 622 36.32 29.14 1.43
C LEU A 622 36.51 29.51 2.91
N ILE A 623 36.92 28.55 3.75
CA ILE A 623 37.21 28.80 5.17
C ILE A 623 38.41 29.73 5.33
N GLU A 624 39.50 29.48 4.58
CA GLU A 624 40.68 30.35 4.57
C GLU A 624 40.32 31.76 4.09
N THR A 625 39.51 31.88 3.04
CA THR A 625 39.05 33.17 2.51
C THR A 625 38.17 33.92 3.51
N GLU A 626 37.25 33.25 4.20
CA GLU A 626 36.42 33.88 5.25
C GLU A 626 37.26 34.42 6.39
N ARG A 627 38.27 33.64 6.81
CA ARG A 627 39.20 34.02 7.87
C ARG A 627 40.04 35.23 7.45
N ASP A 628 40.65 35.20 6.27
CA ASP A 628 41.47 36.29 5.76
C ASP A 628 40.67 37.57 5.55
N TYR A 629 39.47 37.46 4.99
CA TYR A 629 38.58 38.60 4.79
C TYR A 629 38.19 39.23 6.13
N SER A 630 37.73 38.42 7.09
CA SER A 630 37.33 38.92 8.42
C SER A 630 38.50 39.59 9.16
N SER A 631 39.71 39.01 9.07
CA SER A 631 40.92 39.59 9.65
C SER A 631 41.25 40.96 9.06
N ARG A 632 41.12 41.13 7.73
CA ARG A 632 41.36 42.42 7.07
C ARG A 632 40.35 43.49 7.49
N ILE A 633 39.07 43.12 7.59
CA ILE A 633 38.01 44.03 8.05
C ILE A 633 38.28 44.46 9.50
N ILE A 634 38.68 43.56 10.39
CA ILE A 634 39.01 43.95 11.76
C ILE A 634 40.28 44.80 11.83
N ALA A 635 41.30 44.50 11.01
CA ALA A 635 42.52 45.31 10.94
C ALA A 635 42.23 46.77 10.52
N ASN A 636 41.25 47.00 9.64
CA ASN A 636 40.89 48.35 9.20
C ASN A 636 40.34 49.23 10.34
N ILE A 637 39.67 48.64 11.33
CA ILE A 637 39.16 49.38 12.50
C ILE A 637 40.17 49.49 13.63
N GLU A 638 41.16 48.60 13.70
CA GLU A 638 42.06 48.46 14.84
C GLU A 638 42.78 49.77 15.19
N LEU A 639 43.32 50.47 14.18
CA LEU A 639 44.02 51.73 14.39
C LEU A 639 43.08 52.83 14.91
N ILE A 640 41.90 52.98 14.30
CA ILE A 640 40.92 54.01 14.71
C ILE A 640 40.41 53.70 16.11
N PHE A 641 40.13 52.43 16.38
CA PHE A 641 39.72 51.97 17.69
C PHE A 641 40.78 52.21 18.76
N HIS A 642 42.06 51.96 18.46
CA HIS A 642 43.16 52.27 19.37
C HIS A 642 43.19 53.76 19.74
N ILE A 643 43.04 54.64 18.75
CA ILE A 643 43.02 56.10 18.95
C ILE A 643 41.79 56.53 19.77
N TYR A 644 40.60 56.04 19.41
CA TYR A 644 39.35 56.44 20.06
C TYR A 644 39.27 55.92 21.50
N SER A 645 39.68 54.67 21.72
CA SER A 645 39.74 54.08 23.06
C SER A 645 40.74 54.82 23.95
N GLY A 646 41.91 55.17 23.42
CA GLY A 646 42.90 55.99 24.11
C GLY A 646 42.38 57.36 24.54
N ARG A 647 41.70 58.06 23.62
CA ARG A 647 41.13 59.39 23.89
C ARG A 647 39.98 59.36 24.88
N LEU A 648 39.15 58.32 24.89
CA LEU A 648 37.94 58.25 25.72
C LEU A 648 38.18 57.64 27.10
N ILE A 649 39.13 56.71 27.25
CA ILE A 649 39.33 56.00 28.53
C ILE A 649 40.31 56.73 29.46
N GLN A 650 41.30 57.45 28.90
CA GLN A 650 42.31 58.37 29.49
C GLN A 650 43.11 57.93 30.74
N ASN A 651 42.51 57.21 31.69
CA ASN A 651 43.10 56.77 32.96
C ASN A 651 43.19 55.24 33.06
N TYR A 652 43.63 54.56 31.99
CA TYR A 652 43.92 53.13 32.07
C TYR A 652 45.40 52.91 32.40
N GLN A 653 45.69 52.28 33.53
CA GLN A 653 47.05 52.12 34.06
C GLN A 653 48.00 51.31 33.13
N ARG A 654 47.47 50.63 32.09
CA ARG A 654 48.23 49.72 31.20
C ARG A 654 48.33 50.17 29.74
N GLY A 655 48.23 51.47 29.45
CA GLY A 655 48.58 52.01 28.12
C GLY A 655 47.72 53.16 27.61
N LEU A 656 48.09 53.67 26.43
CA LEU A 656 47.49 54.83 25.75
C LEU A 656 46.27 54.49 24.88
N GLY A 657 45.80 53.25 24.88
CA GLY A 657 44.70 52.75 24.05
C GLY A 657 44.65 51.23 24.05
N LEU A 658 43.57 50.65 23.51
CA LEU A 658 43.36 49.21 23.43
C LEU A 658 43.57 48.69 22.00
N PHE A 659 43.99 47.45 21.90
CA PHE A 659 44.13 46.71 20.64
C PHE A 659 42.99 45.71 20.47
N ILE A 660 42.74 45.32 19.23
CA ILE A 660 41.81 44.24 18.92
C ILE A 660 42.63 43.02 18.54
N ASP A 661 42.70 42.04 19.44
CA ASP A 661 43.28 40.75 19.11
C ASP A 661 42.23 39.85 18.45
N TYR A 662 42.52 39.46 17.22
CA TYR A 662 41.68 38.57 16.42
C TYR A 662 42.27 37.15 16.37
N ALA A 663 42.18 36.45 17.49
CA ALA A 663 42.72 35.10 17.64
C ALA A 663 42.08 34.11 16.64
N GLU A 664 42.90 33.64 15.71
CA GLU A 664 42.60 32.63 14.69
C GLU A 664 41.33 32.83 13.83
N GLY A 665 40.83 34.06 13.75
CA GLY A 665 39.63 34.30 12.97
C GLY A 665 38.31 33.95 13.66
N GLN A 666 38.31 33.59 14.95
CA GLN A 666 37.09 33.11 15.63
C GLN A 666 36.68 33.95 16.83
N GLN A 667 37.61 34.74 17.38
CA GLN A 667 37.42 35.44 18.64
C GLN A 667 37.89 36.89 18.50
N ILE A 668 37.14 37.81 19.09
CA ILE A 668 37.48 39.24 19.12
C ILE A 668 37.71 39.62 20.58
N ARG A 669 38.98 39.81 20.93
CA ARG A 669 39.42 40.20 22.27
C ARG A 669 39.94 41.63 22.25
N PHE A 670 39.68 42.37 23.33
CA PHE A 670 40.28 43.68 23.52
C PHE A 670 41.49 43.53 24.44
N CYS A 671 42.66 43.90 23.94
CA CYS A 671 43.94 43.69 24.62
C CYS A 671 44.62 45.01 24.95
N THR A 672 45.42 44.99 26.00
CA THR A 672 46.27 46.11 26.42
C THR A 672 47.66 45.99 25.81
N ALA A 673 48.44 47.07 25.81
CA ALA A 673 49.81 47.06 25.26
C ALA A 673 50.75 46.11 26.03
N GLU A 674 50.49 45.88 27.31
CA GLU A 674 51.13 44.82 28.10
C GLU A 674 50.55 43.47 27.67
N SER A 675 51.40 42.57 27.17
CA SER A 675 51.11 41.22 26.66
C SER A 675 50.28 40.37 27.63
N SER A 676 48.97 40.64 27.70
CA SER A 676 48.01 39.95 28.56
C SER A 676 47.04 39.15 27.71
N ASP A 677 46.89 37.86 28.03
CA ASP A 677 45.91 36.98 27.40
C ASP A 677 44.46 37.23 27.87
N HIS A 678 44.29 38.09 28.89
CA HIS A 678 42.99 38.44 29.44
C HIS A 678 42.34 39.55 28.61
N ASP A 679 41.02 39.40 28.39
CA ASP A 679 40.22 40.46 27.76
C ASP A 679 40.10 41.65 28.72
N ALA A 680 40.42 42.86 28.23
CA ALA A 680 40.41 44.11 28.99
C ALA A 680 39.05 44.35 29.68
N THR A 681 37.97 43.86 29.08
CA THR A 681 36.59 44.02 29.59
C THR A 681 36.36 43.39 30.96
N LEU A 682 37.20 42.42 31.35
CA LEU A 682 37.13 41.77 32.67
C LEU A 682 37.73 42.63 33.80
N ALA A 683 38.56 43.61 33.48
CA ALA A 683 39.29 44.44 34.45
C ALA A 683 38.81 45.91 34.48
N MET A 684 37.87 46.29 33.62
CA MET A 684 37.41 47.67 33.46
C MET A 684 36.19 47.98 34.32
N SER A 685 36.10 49.22 34.81
CA SER A 685 34.90 49.73 35.49
C SER A 685 33.72 49.89 34.52
N SER A 686 32.50 50.04 35.05
CA SER A 686 31.30 50.28 34.22
C SER A 686 31.43 51.51 33.32
N GLY A 687 32.00 52.61 33.82
CA GLY A 687 32.24 53.81 33.02
C GLY A 687 33.33 53.63 31.95
N GLN A 688 34.35 52.84 32.25
CA GLN A 688 35.39 52.47 31.26
C GLN A 688 34.83 51.55 30.17
N LEU A 689 33.95 50.61 30.52
CA LEU A 689 33.25 49.77 29.55
C LEU A 689 32.30 50.58 28.66
N ALA A 690 31.64 51.61 29.21
CA ALA A 690 30.84 52.53 28.43
C ALA A 690 31.70 53.34 27.43
N ALA A 691 32.82 53.89 27.89
CA ALA A 691 33.79 54.59 27.04
C ALA A 691 34.36 53.67 25.96
N LEU A 692 34.68 52.42 26.29
CA LEU A 692 35.14 51.40 25.36
C LEU A 692 34.10 51.09 24.28
N SER A 693 32.85 50.88 24.70
CA SER A 693 31.75 50.63 23.77
C SER A 693 31.53 51.79 22.82
N LEU A 694 31.62 53.02 23.34
CA LEU A 694 31.49 54.22 22.53
C LEU A 694 32.65 54.34 21.56
N ALA A 695 33.89 54.11 22.00
CA ALA A 695 35.05 54.06 21.12
C ALA A 695 34.87 53.05 19.98
N PHE A 696 34.38 51.84 20.30
CA PHE A 696 34.13 50.80 19.32
C PHE A 696 33.03 51.19 18.32
N PHE A 697 31.89 51.66 18.81
CA PHE A 697 30.77 52.14 17.99
C PHE A 697 31.20 53.25 17.02
N LEU A 698 31.91 54.27 17.53
CA LEU A 698 32.39 55.39 16.71
C LEU A 698 33.42 54.93 15.67
N SER A 699 34.27 53.95 16.02
CA SER A 699 35.24 53.36 15.09
C SER A 699 34.55 52.62 13.96
N LEU A 700 33.52 51.82 14.28
CA LEU A 700 32.72 51.13 13.28
C LEU A 700 32.00 52.13 12.36
N ASN A 701 31.35 53.16 12.92
CA ASN A 701 30.70 54.20 12.11
C ASN A 701 31.70 54.91 11.20
N ARG A 702 32.89 55.27 11.71
CA ARG A 702 33.89 56.01 10.94
C ARG A 702 34.41 55.21 9.75
N VAL A 703 34.66 53.92 9.93
CA VAL A 703 35.21 53.06 8.86
C VAL A 703 34.14 52.56 7.91
N TYR A 704 32.95 52.20 8.41
CA TYR A 704 31.95 51.45 7.63
C TYR A 704 30.66 52.20 7.31
N SER A 705 30.34 53.31 7.99
CA SER A 705 29.12 54.04 7.66
C SER A 705 29.31 54.93 6.44
N GLU A 706 28.50 54.69 5.41
CA GLU A 706 28.42 55.51 4.19
C GLU A 706 27.56 56.77 4.37
N ASN A 707 26.85 56.90 5.50
CA ASN A 707 25.91 57.99 5.76
C ASN A 707 26.32 58.90 6.92
N SER A 708 25.77 60.11 6.94
CA SER A 708 26.10 61.13 7.92
C SER A 708 25.43 60.96 9.29
N LEU A 709 24.49 60.05 9.49
CA LEU A 709 23.63 60.07 10.69
C LEU A 709 24.24 59.28 11.87
N VAL A 710 24.36 59.91 13.04
CA VAL A 710 24.78 59.23 14.28
C VAL A 710 23.88 59.67 15.44
N LEU A 711 23.33 58.70 16.15
CA LEU A 711 22.42 58.90 17.28
C LEU A 711 23.03 58.27 18.53
N ILE A 712 23.08 59.04 19.62
CA ILE A 712 23.66 58.60 20.89
C ILE A 712 22.65 58.91 22.00
N ASP A 713 22.01 57.88 22.54
CA ASP A 713 21.02 58.05 23.62
C ASP A 713 21.70 58.04 25.00
N ASP A 714 21.81 59.24 25.56
CA ASP A 714 22.31 59.58 26.90
C ASP A 714 23.70 59.00 27.21
N PRO A 715 24.77 59.46 26.51
CA PRO A 715 26.13 59.02 26.80
C PRO A 715 26.59 59.45 28.21
N VAL A 716 25.94 60.46 28.78
CA VAL A 716 26.32 61.14 30.01
C VAL A 716 26.11 60.26 31.25
N GLN A 717 25.02 59.49 31.32
CA GLN A 717 24.69 58.65 32.50
C GLN A 717 25.77 57.63 32.88
N SER A 718 26.72 57.35 31.98
CA SER A 718 27.73 56.32 32.15
C SER A 718 29.16 56.83 32.02
N LEU A 719 29.36 58.13 31.79
CA LEU A 719 30.67 58.73 31.56
C LEU A 719 30.93 59.87 32.54
N ASP A 720 32.14 59.89 33.11
CA ASP A 720 32.58 60.99 33.97
C ASP A 720 32.85 62.27 33.14
N GLU A 721 32.87 63.44 33.80
CA GLU A 721 33.05 64.76 33.16
C GLU A 721 34.27 64.84 32.22
N ILE A 722 35.39 64.22 32.61
CA ILE A 722 36.62 64.16 31.80
C ILE A 722 36.38 63.39 30.49
N ASN A 723 35.68 62.26 30.57
CA ASN A 723 35.36 61.44 29.39
C ASN A 723 34.36 62.16 28.48
N ILE A 724 33.46 62.95 29.05
CA ILE A 724 32.52 63.78 28.28
C ILE A 724 33.23 64.91 27.54
N ALA A 725 34.19 65.59 28.17
CA ALA A 725 35.04 66.57 27.48
C ALA A 725 35.79 65.93 26.30
N SER A 726 36.34 64.75 26.54
CA SER A 726 37.09 63.98 25.56
C SER A 726 36.23 63.47 24.41
N LEU A 727 35.01 63.02 24.72
CA LEU A 727 34.00 62.66 23.75
C LEU A 727 33.61 63.86 22.88
N THR A 728 33.33 65.00 23.51
CA THR A 728 32.98 66.23 22.80
C THR A 728 34.09 66.62 21.81
N ASP A 729 35.35 66.51 22.24
CA ASP A 729 36.51 66.77 21.39
C ASP A 729 36.69 65.76 20.27
N LEU A 730 36.45 64.47 20.53
CA LEU A 730 36.48 63.43 19.51
C LEU A 730 35.38 63.67 18.47
N LEU A 731 34.13 63.89 18.91
CA LEU A 731 32.98 64.08 18.04
C LEU A 731 33.15 65.30 17.11
N ARG A 732 33.57 66.46 17.64
CA ARG A 732 33.72 67.68 16.84
C ARG A 732 34.90 67.62 15.85
N CYS A 733 35.93 66.83 16.14
CA CYS A 733 37.12 66.73 15.30
C CYS A 733 37.00 65.62 14.26
N GLU A 734 36.67 64.41 14.71
CA GLU A 734 36.70 63.20 13.90
C GLU A 734 35.41 62.96 13.12
N LEU A 735 34.27 63.45 13.63
CA LEU A 735 32.93 63.22 13.07
C LEU A 735 32.24 64.52 12.64
N LYS A 736 33.02 65.54 12.27
CA LYS A 736 32.53 66.84 11.80
C LYS A 736 31.65 66.76 10.54
N ASP A 737 31.83 65.72 9.74
CA ASP A 737 31.08 65.41 8.52
C ASP A 737 29.76 64.67 8.79
N ARG A 738 29.47 64.33 10.05
CA ARG A 738 28.25 63.65 10.48
C ARG A 738 27.25 64.62 11.11
N GLN A 739 25.97 64.25 11.09
CA GLN A 739 24.90 64.83 11.89
C GLN A 739 24.72 63.98 13.15
N LEU A 740 25.01 64.61 14.29
CA LEU A 740 24.98 63.98 15.62
C LEU A 740 23.68 64.35 16.32
N ILE A 741 22.88 63.37 16.72
CA ILE A 741 21.70 63.54 17.58
C ILE A 741 22.00 62.90 18.93
N ILE A 742 22.17 63.72 19.97
CA ILE A 742 22.60 63.27 21.29
C ILE A 742 21.54 63.66 22.31
N SER A 743 21.09 62.74 23.15
CA SER A 743 20.28 63.11 24.31
C SER A 743 21.15 63.34 25.54
N SER A 744 20.69 64.22 26.42
CA SER A 744 21.29 64.43 27.73
C SER A 744 20.17 64.66 28.75
N HIS A 745 20.38 64.18 29.97
CA HIS A 745 19.54 64.52 31.12
C HIS A 745 20.09 65.71 31.92
N GLU A 746 21.33 66.12 31.64
CA GLU A 746 21.98 67.29 32.24
C GLU A 746 22.11 68.41 31.20
N ASP A 747 21.49 69.56 31.48
CA ASP A 747 21.50 70.71 30.60
C ASP A 747 22.91 71.31 30.45
N ASP A 748 23.71 71.32 31.53
CA ASP A 748 25.04 71.95 31.53
C ASP A 748 26.02 71.23 30.61
N ILE A 749 25.96 69.90 30.56
CA ILE A 749 26.77 69.09 29.66
C ILE A 749 26.36 69.32 28.21
N SER A 750 25.05 69.40 27.94
CA SER A 750 24.56 69.71 26.61
C SER A 750 25.01 71.11 26.15
N ARG A 751 24.90 72.13 27.02
CA ARG A 751 25.41 73.48 26.76
C ARG A 751 26.91 73.47 26.49
N TYR A 752 27.68 72.70 27.27
CA TYR A 752 29.12 72.54 27.07
C TYR A 752 29.43 71.95 25.69
N MET A 753 28.76 70.87 25.28
CA MET A 753 28.94 70.27 23.96
C MET A 753 28.66 71.28 22.85
N ARG A 754 27.51 71.97 22.93
CA ARG A 754 27.11 72.98 21.94
C ARG A 754 28.12 74.13 21.85
N TYR A 755 28.59 74.64 22.99
CA TYR A 755 29.63 75.66 23.03
C TYR A 755 30.93 75.22 22.32
N ARG A 756 31.37 73.97 22.54
CA ARG A 756 32.59 73.44 21.89
C ARG A 756 32.41 73.22 20.38
N PHE A 757 31.22 72.83 19.94
CA PHE A 757 30.88 72.70 18.52
C PHE A 757 30.80 74.06 17.83
N GLU A 758 30.15 75.04 18.45
CA GLU A 758 30.08 76.42 17.96
C GLU A 758 31.48 77.03 17.82
N ARG A 759 32.36 76.81 18.81
CA ARG A 759 33.77 77.24 18.76
C ARG A 759 34.58 76.56 17.66
N ALA A 760 34.13 75.40 17.17
CA ALA A 760 34.71 74.71 16.02
C ALA A 760 34.09 75.14 14.68
N GLY A 761 33.13 76.07 14.68
CA GLY A 761 32.43 76.52 13.48
C GLY A 761 31.35 75.56 12.98
N LEU A 762 30.89 74.63 13.82
CA LEU A 762 29.85 73.66 13.48
C LEU A 762 28.48 74.15 13.96
N SER A 763 27.43 73.91 13.16
CA SER A 763 26.06 74.28 13.52
C SER A 763 25.52 73.38 14.64
N GLN A 764 24.76 73.99 15.55
CA GLN A 764 24.19 73.31 16.70
C GLN A 764 22.77 73.80 16.97
N VAL A 765 21.92 72.90 17.49
CA VAL A 765 20.57 73.23 17.97
C VAL A 765 20.26 72.43 19.23
N SER A 766 19.53 73.03 20.16
CA SER A 766 19.02 72.39 21.38
C SER A 766 17.51 72.28 21.34
N ILE A 767 16.98 71.12 21.75
CA ILE A 767 15.55 70.84 21.83
C ILE A 767 15.21 70.41 23.25
N HIS A 768 14.48 71.26 23.97
CA HIS A 768 14.01 70.96 25.32
C HIS A 768 12.70 70.17 25.29
N MET A 769 12.77 68.89 25.63
CA MET A 769 11.64 67.95 25.57
C MET A 769 10.48 68.30 26.50
N GLN A 770 10.71 69.08 27.56
CA GLN A 770 9.65 69.54 28.47
C GLN A 770 8.72 70.57 27.82
N SER A 771 9.28 71.49 27.05
CA SER A 771 8.54 72.63 26.48
C SER A 771 7.51 72.20 25.42
N HIS A 772 7.74 71.05 24.79
CA HIS A 772 6.88 70.50 23.73
C HIS A 772 5.79 69.53 24.24
N ASN A 773 5.76 69.26 25.55
CA ASN A 773 4.75 68.39 26.18
C ASN A 773 3.66 69.20 26.92
N THR A 774 3.61 70.52 26.74
CA THR A 774 2.79 71.43 27.54
C THR A 774 1.27 71.27 27.35
N ASP A 775 0.81 70.56 26.34
CA ASP A 775 -0.60 70.14 26.24
C ASP A 775 -0.98 69.02 27.22
N SER A 776 -0.03 68.47 27.99
CA SER A 776 -0.26 67.36 28.93
C SER A 776 -0.34 67.74 30.42
N LEU A 777 -0.24 69.03 30.76
CA LEU A 777 -0.29 69.51 32.16
C LEU A 777 -1.58 70.23 32.55
N ILE A 778 -2.58 70.28 31.67
CA ILE A 778 -3.93 70.73 32.01
C ILE A 778 -4.92 69.61 31.66
N GLN A 779 -4.99 68.58 32.50
CA GLN A 779 -6.19 67.81 32.82
C GLN A 779 -5.98 66.85 33.98
#